data_AF-A0A6P6AJQ5-F1
#
_entry.id   AF-A0A6P6AJQ5-F1
#
_cell.length_a   1.000
_cell.length_b   1.000
_cell.length_c   1.000
_cell.angle_alpha   90.00
_cell.angle_beta   90.00
_cell.angle_gamma   90.00
#
_symmetry.space_group_name_H-M   'P 1'
#
loop_
_entity.id
_entity.type
_entity.pdbx_description
1 polymer ?
#
loop_
_entity_poly.entity_id
_entity_poly.type
_entity_poly.pdbx_seq_one_letter_code
_entity_poly.pdbx_strand_id
1 'polypeptide(L)'
;MANMDSSRAFVKDVKRLVIKVGTAVVTRNDGRLALGRLGALCEQIKELNSQGYEIILVTSGAVGLGRQRLRYRRLVNSSFADLQKPQVELDGKACAAVGQNSLMALYDSLFNELDISSAQLLVTDSDFRDKDFRKQLNETVKSLLSLKVIPIFNENDAVSTRKAPYEDSSGIFWDNDSLAALLALELKADLLVLLSDVEGLYSGPPSDSKSKLIHTYVKEKHQTEITFGDKSRVGRGGMTAKVKAAVNAAYAGIPVVITSGFAAENIIKVLQGQRIGTLFHQDAHLWEPTKEVGSREMAVAARESSRRLQALSSQERKKILLDIADALEANEKLITIENEADVAAAQEAGYEKSLISRLVLKPGKISNLAKSIRVLANMEDPIGRVLKKTQVADGLILEKTSSPLGVLLIVFESRPEALVQITSLAIRSGNGLLLKGGKEAKRSNAILHKVITEAIPDTVGSKVIGLVTSRDEIPDLLKLDDVIDLVIPRGSNKLVSQIKSSTKIPVLGHADGICHVYVDKFADIEMAKQIVLDAKIDYPAACNAMETLLVHKDLVQSGALNELIVDLRIEGVMLYGGPRASSLLKIPQARSFHHEYNSLACTVEIVDDVGAAIHHIHHNGSAHTDCIITEDQEIAEIFLNQVDSAAVFHNASTRFCDGARFGLGAEVGISTSRIHARGPVGVEGLLTTRWILKGSGQVVDGDKGVIYTHKDIPVDS
;
A
#
# COMPACT_ATOMS: atom_id res chain seq x y z
N MET A 1 -7.95 19.69 -7.99
CA MET A 1 -7.17 18.94 -9.01
C MET A 1 -6.11 18.04 -8.34
N ALA A 2 -6.51 17.15 -7.42
CA ALA A 2 -5.57 16.46 -6.50
C ALA A 2 -5.24 15.00 -6.88
N ASN A 3 -5.72 14.48 -8.03
CA ASN A 3 -5.64 13.05 -8.39
C ASN A 3 -5.13 12.80 -9.84
N MET A 4 -4.41 13.75 -10.45
CA MET A 4 -3.98 13.62 -11.85
C MET A 4 -2.72 12.75 -11.97
N ASP A 5 -2.79 11.69 -12.77
CA ASP A 5 -1.66 10.81 -13.08
C ASP A 5 -0.68 11.52 -14.03
N SER A 6 0.63 11.44 -13.75
CA SER A 6 1.66 12.13 -14.56
C SER A 6 1.73 11.60 -15.99
N SER A 7 1.48 10.30 -16.21
CA SER A 7 1.41 9.70 -17.56
C SER A 7 0.19 10.15 -18.36
N ARG A 8 -0.76 10.82 -17.70
CA ARG A 8 -2.00 11.35 -18.31
C ARG A 8 -2.03 12.86 -18.35
N ALA A 9 -0.91 13.55 -18.11
CA ALA A 9 -0.86 15.01 -18.13
C ALA A 9 -1.29 15.62 -19.48
N PHE A 10 -1.08 14.89 -20.59
CA PHE A 10 -1.46 15.32 -21.95
C PHE A 10 -2.97 15.60 -22.10
N VAL A 11 -3.82 15.05 -21.23
CA VAL A 11 -5.28 15.27 -21.32
C VAL A 11 -5.68 16.73 -21.10
N LYS A 12 -4.81 17.55 -20.49
CA LYS A 12 -5.03 19.00 -20.33
C LYS A 12 -5.13 19.74 -21.66
N ASP A 13 -4.46 19.22 -22.68
CA ASP A 13 -4.37 19.82 -24.00
C ASP A 13 -5.41 19.23 -24.98
N VAL A 14 -6.22 18.27 -24.52
CA VAL A 14 -7.26 17.64 -25.34
C VAL A 14 -8.40 18.62 -25.57
N LYS A 15 -8.73 18.85 -26.84
CA LYS A 15 -9.89 19.64 -27.25
C LYS A 15 -10.86 18.82 -28.10
N ARG A 16 -10.35 18.01 -29.03
CA ARG A 16 -11.12 17.16 -29.94
C ARG A 16 -11.02 15.69 -29.53
N LEU A 17 -12.18 15.08 -29.30
CA LEU A 17 -12.32 13.73 -28.80
C LEU A 17 -13.12 12.87 -29.78
N VAL A 18 -12.58 11.71 -30.14
CA VAL A 18 -13.37 10.65 -30.80
C VAL A 18 -13.76 9.62 -29.75
N ILE A 19 -15.06 9.33 -29.63
CA ILE A 19 -15.59 8.32 -28.71
C ILE A 19 -16.19 7.19 -29.54
N LYS A 20 -15.66 5.98 -29.38
CA LYS A 20 -16.23 4.78 -29.99
C LYS A 20 -17.09 4.02 -29.00
N VAL A 21 -18.32 3.73 -29.39
CA VAL A 21 -19.30 2.96 -28.63
C VAL A 21 -19.46 1.58 -29.25
N GLY A 22 -19.00 0.54 -28.55
CA GLY A 22 -19.10 -0.84 -29.04
C GLY A 22 -20.53 -1.40 -28.97
N THR A 23 -20.82 -2.45 -29.76
CA THR A 23 -22.13 -3.12 -29.76
C THR A 23 -22.56 -3.57 -28.37
N ALA A 24 -21.65 -4.13 -27.57
CA ALA A 24 -21.95 -4.56 -26.19
C ALA A 24 -22.33 -3.41 -25.25
N VAL A 25 -21.91 -2.18 -25.56
CA VAL A 25 -22.30 -0.96 -24.84
C VAL A 25 -23.68 -0.50 -25.33
N VAL A 26 -23.94 -0.53 -26.64
CA VAL A 26 -25.23 -0.10 -27.24
C VAL A 26 -26.37 -1.07 -26.93
N THR A 27 -26.10 -2.38 -26.82
CA THR A 27 -27.12 -3.42 -26.66
C THR A 27 -27.03 -4.16 -25.32
N ARG A 28 -28.16 -4.68 -24.84
CA ARG A 28 -28.27 -5.65 -23.73
C ARG A 28 -28.03 -7.08 -24.25
N ASN A 29 -27.92 -8.03 -23.32
CA ASN A 29 -27.72 -9.45 -23.64
C ASN A 29 -28.85 -10.08 -24.49
N ASP A 30 -30.03 -9.48 -24.48
CA ASP A 30 -31.20 -9.89 -25.29
C ASP A 30 -31.21 -9.25 -26.71
N GLY A 31 -30.18 -8.46 -27.05
CA GLY A 31 -30.04 -7.76 -28.32
C GLY A 31 -30.83 -6.44 -28.41
N ARG A 32 -31.60 -6.06 -27.39
CA ARG A 32 -32.31 -4.76 -27.33
C ARG A 32 -31.35 -3.63 -26.99
N LEU A 33 -31.74 -2.39 -27.28
CA LEU A 33 -30.97 -1.19 -26.92
C LEU A 33 -30.89 -1.02 -25.40
N ALA A 34 -29.70 -0.67 -24.91
CA ALA A 34 -29.44 -0.38 -23.51
C ALA A 34 -29.71 1.10 -23.20
N LEU A 35 -30.99 1.49 -23.21
CA LEU A 35 -31.43 2.90 -23.10
C LEU A 35 -30.78 3.66 -21.94
N GLY A 36 -30.80 3.12 -20.71
CA GLY A 36 -30.21 3.80 -19.56
C GLY A 36 -28.70 4.02 -19.69
N ARG A 37 -27.98 3.09 -20.34
CA ARG A 37 -26.54 3.24 -20.58
C ARG A 37 -26.25 4.27 -21.67
N LEU A 38 -27.07 4.31 -22.72
CA LEU A 38 -26.96 5.30 -23.78
C LEU A 38 -27.34 6.70 -23.28
N GLY A 39 -28.35 6.83 -22.41
CA GLY A 39 -28.71 8.08 -21.75
C GLY A 39 -27.53 8.63 -20.93
N ALA A 40 -26.96 7.82 -20.03
CA ALA A 40 -25.80 8.20 -19.23
C ALA A 40 -24.55 8.55 -20.08
N LEU A 41 -24.42 7.96 -21.27
CA LEU A 41 -23.38 8.33 -22.23
C LEU A 41 -23.67 9.70 -22.87
N CYS A 42 -24.90 9.93 -23.33
CA CYS A 42 -25.31 11.21 -23.92
C CYS A 42 -25.21 12.36 -22.90
N GLU A 43 -25.53 12.13 -21.63
CA GLU A 43 -25.34 13.09 -20.54
C GLU A 43 -23.86 13.49 -20.36
N GLN A 44 -22.94 12.51 -20.37
CA GLN A 44 -21.51 12.79 -20.33
C GLN A 44 -21.04 13.59 -21.55
N ILE A 45 -21.50 13.22 -22.75
CA ILE A 45 -21.18 13.94 -23.98
C ILE A 45 -21.73 15.36 -23.93
N LYS A 46 -22.95 15.56 -23.40
CA LYS A 46 -23.55 16.88 -23.21
C LYS A 46 -22.71 17.75 -22.29
N GLU A 47 -22.27 17.19 -21.17
CA GLU A 47 -21.45 17.92 -20.21
C GLU A 47 -20.14 18.38 -20.86
N LEU A 48 -19.44 17.49 -21.56
CA LEU A 48 -18.19 17.81 -22.24
C LEU A 48 -18.40 18.81 -23.40
N ASN A 49 -19.47 18.67 -24.19
CA ASN A 49 -19.80 19.61 -25.26
C ASN A 49 -20.08 21.02 -24.68
N SER A 50 -20.76 21.10 -23.53
CA SER A 50 -21.00 22.36 -22.82
C SER A 50 -19.72 23.02 -22.31
N GLN A 51 -18.72 22.21 -21.92
CA GLN A 51 -17.37 22.64 -21.52
C GLN A 51 -16.48 23.03 -22.72
N GLY A 52 -16.96 22.89 -23.95
CA GLY A 52 -16.26 23.32 -25.17
C GLY A 52 -15.42 22.25 -25.86
N TYR A 53 -15.52 20.98 -25.44
CA TYR A 53 -14.90 19.87 -26.15
C TYR A 53 -15.59 19.60 -27.49
N GLU A 54 -14.80 19.33 -28.53
CA GLU A 54 -15.26 18.94 -29.85
C GLU A 54 -15.40 17.42 -29.91
N ILE A 55 -16.63 16.90 -29.86
CA ILE A 55 -16.88 15.46 -29.68
C ILE A 55 -17.41 14.85 -30.97
N ILE A 56 -16.77 13.77 -31.41
CA ILE A 56 -17.17 12.94 -32.54
C ILE A 56 -17.50 11.55 -32.01
N LEU A 57 -18.68 11.03 -32.34
CA LEU A 57 -19.13 9.72 -31.89
C LEU A 57 -19.01 8.70 -33.02
N VAL A 58 -18.48 7.51 -32.74
CA VAL A 58 -18.48 6.36 -33.65
C VAL A 58 -19.27 5.25 -32.97
N THR A 59 -20.42 4.87 -33.52
CA THR A 59 -21.31 3.90 -32.89
C THR A 59 -21.25 2.53 -33.55
N SER A 60 -21.90 1.52 -32.97
CA SER A 60 -22.01 0.15 -33.47
C SER A 60 -23.35 -0.45 -33.07
N GLY A 61 -23.72 -1.60 -33.66
CA GLY A 61 -24.89 -2.36 -33.22
C GLY A 61 -26.12 -2.27 -34.13
N ALA A 62 -26.05 -1.51 -35.23
CA ALA A 62 -27.10 -1.47 -36.26
C ALA A 62 -27.49 -2.87 -36.76
N VAL A 63 -26.53 -3.71 -37.16
CA VAL A 63 -26.79 -5.07 -37.63
C VAL A 63 -27.54 -5.91 -36.58
N GLY A 64 -27.14 -5.85 -35.31
CA GLY A 64 -27.78 -6.59 -34.22
C GLY A 64 -29.22 -6.16 -33.99
N LEU A 65 -29.46 -4.84 -33.95
CA LEU A 65 -30.78 -4.25 -33.76
C LEU A 65 -31.73 -4.57 -34.91
N GLY A 66 -31.26 -4.45 -36.15
CA GLY A 66 -32.07 -4.78 -37.32
C GLY A 66 -32.35 -6.28 -37.42
N ARG A 67 -31.40 -7.15 -37.03
CA ARG A 67 -31.64 -8.59 -36.96
C ARG A 67 -32.78 -8.92 -36.00
N GLN A 68 -32.87 -8.25 -34.85
CA GLN A 68 -33.97 -8.44 -33.91
C GLN A 68 -35.32 -7.98 -34.50
N ARG A 69 -35.36 -6.78 -35.10
CA ARG A 69 -36.56 -6.25 -35.74
C ARG A 69 -37.04 -7.12 -36.91
N LEU A 70 -36.11 -7.57 -37.75
CA LEU A 70 -36.41 -8.44 -38.88
C LEU A 70 -36.81 -9.85 -38.46
N ARG A 71 -36.25 -10.39 -37.36
CA ARG A 71 -36.75 -11.65 -36.77
C ARG A 71 -38.21 -11.52 -36.35
N TYR A 72 -38.58 -10.44 -35.66
CA TYR A 72 -39.97 -10.20 -35.28
C TYR A 72 -40.87 -10.03 -36.52
N ARG A 73 -40.45 -9.22 -37.50
CA ARG A 73 -41.22 -9.05 -38.75
C ARG A 73 -41.37 -10.33 -39.55
N ARG A 74 -40.33 -11.16 -39.61
CA ARG A 74 -40.42 -12.49 -40.23
C ARG A 74 -41.40 -13.36 -39.47
N LEU A 75 -41.34 -13.41 -38.14
CA LEU A 75 -42.25 -14.22 -37.32
C LEU A 75 -43.73 -13.83 -37.54
N VAL A 76 -44.02 -12.52 -37.61
CA VAL A 76 -45.39 -12.02 -37.84
C VAL A 76 -45.87 -12.26 -39.28
N ASN A 77 -44.98 -12.32 -40.26
CA ASN A 77 -45.31 -12.48 -41.69
C ASN A 77 -45.04 -13.90 -42.24
N SER A 78 -44.66 -14.86 -41.39
CA SER A 78 -44.40 -16.24 -41.79
C SER A 78 -45.68 -17.07 -41.71
N SER A 79 -45.91 -17.94 -42.69
CA SER A 79 -46.97 -18.94 -42.58
C SER A 79 -46.57 -20.03 -41.58
N PHE A 80 -47.55 -20.85 -41.13
CA PHE A 80 -47.27 -21.96 -40.22
C PHE A 80 -46.28 -22.99 -40.82
N ALA A 81 -46.25 -23.12 -42.14
CA ALA A 81 -45.32 -23.99 -42.87
C ALA A 81 -43.89 -23.43 -42.92
N ASP A 82 -43.72 -22.10 -42.91
CA ASP A 82 -42.40 -21.45 -42.92
C ASP A 82 -41.68 -21.55 -41.56
N LEU A 83 -42.43 -21.68 -40.47
CA LEU A 83 -41.91 -21.86 -39.12
C LEU A 83 -41.32 -23.26 -38.86
N GLN A 84 -41.64 -24.24 -39.72
CA GLN A 84 -41.15 -25.62 -39.62
C GLN A 84 -39.80 -25.86 -40.35
N LYS A 85 -39.31 -24.89 -41.14
CA LYS A 85 -38.02 -24.98 -41.84
C LYS A 85 -36.85 -24.47 -40.97
N PRO A 86 -35.62 -24.99 -41.13
CA PRO A 86 -34.44 -24.46 -40.44
C PRO A 86 -34.27 -22.96 -40.70
N GLN A 87 -33.90 -22.20 -39.68
CA GLN A 87 -33.74 -20.73 -39.77
C GLN A 87 -32.70 -20.36 -40.84
N VAL A 88 -33.16 -19.91 -42.01
CA VAL A 88 -32.31 -19.23 -43.00
C VAL A 88 -31.76 -17.96 -42.36
N GLU A 89 -30.44 -17.80 -42.37
CA GLU A 89 -29.73 -16.66 -41.81
C GLU A 89 -30.21 -15.36 -42.48
N LEU A 90 -30.52 -14.33 -41.69
CA LEU A 90 -30.96 -13.04 -42.21
C LEU A 90 -29.76 -12.31 -42.83
N ASP A 91 -29.96 -11.71 -44.01
CA ASP A 91 -28.93 -10.91 -44.67
C ASP A 91 -28.46 -9.76 -43.75
N GLY A 92 -27.14 -9.70 -43.54
CA GLY A 92 -26.49 -8.71 -42.70
C GLY A 92 -26.67 -7.28 -43.21
N LYS A 93 -26.75 -7.07 -44.54
CA LYS A 93 -26.95 -5.74 -45.13
C LYS A 93 -28.36 -5.22 -44.88
N ALA A 94 -29.37 -6.05 -45.10
CA ALA A 94 -30.75 -5.73 -44.75
C ALA A 94 -30.90 -5.45 -43.24
N CYS A 95 -30.24 -6.25 -42.39
CA CYS A 95 -30.20 -6.00 -40.95
C CYS A 95 -29.56 -4.65 -40.62
N ALA A 96 -28.43 -4.30 -41.24
CA ALA A 96 -27.80 -3.00 -41.04
C ALA A 96 -28.73 -1.84 -41.42
N ALA A 97 -29.37 -1.88 -42.59
CA ALA A 97 -30.25 -0.82 -43.06
C ALA A 97 -31.42 -0.55 -42.09
N VAL A 98 -32.10 -1.61 -41.64
CA VAL A 98 -33.23 -1.50 -40.68
C VAL A 98 -32.76 -1.02 -39.31
N GLY A 99 -31.64 -1.56 -38.83
CA GLY A 99 -31.11 -1.21 -37.53
C GLY A 99 -30.53 0.21 -37.47
N GLN A 100 -29.92 0.69 -38.55
CA GLN A 100 -29.29 2.01 -38.60
C GLN A 100 -30.30 3.14 -38.39
N ASN A 101 -31.46 3.06 -39.05
CA ASN A 101 -32.56 4.01 -38.85
C ASN A 101 -32.98 4.04 -37.37
N SER A 102 -33.19 2.86 -36.80
CA SER A 102 -33.61 2.69 -35.40
C SER A 102 -32.59 3.24 -34.40
N LEU A 103 -31.31 3.00 -34.66
CA LEU A 103 -30.21 3.45 -33.81
C LEU A 103 -30.06 4.97 -33.87
N MET A 104 -30.17 5.56 -35.05
CA MET A 104 -30.04 7.00 -35.22
C MET A 104 -31.23 7.77 -34.65
N ALA A 105 -32.45 7.29 -34.85
CA ALA A 105 -33.64 7.88 -34.24
C ALA A 105 -33.53 7.92 -32.70
N LEU A 106 -32.93 6.90 -32.09
CA LEU A 106 -32.68 6.90 -30.65
C LEU A 106 -31.64 7.94 -30.25
N TYR A 107 -30.48 7.99 -30.93
CA TYR A 107 -29.46 9.00 -30.61
C TYR A 107 -30.00 10.42 -30.77
N ASP A 108 -30.75 10.67 -31.84
CA ASP A 108 -31.38 11.95 -32.09
C ASP A 108 -32.38 12.31 -30.97
N SER A 109 -33.23 11.37 -30.56
CA SER A 109 -34.16 11.58 -29.44
C SER A 109 -33.43 11.90 -28.14
N LEU A 110 -32.40 11.11 -27.78
CA LEU A 110 -31.64 11.30 -26.54
C LEU A 110 -30.85 12.61 -26.52
N PHE A 111 -30.25 13.01 -27.64
CA PHE A 111 -29.53 14.28 -27.70
C PHE A 111 -30.48 15.48 -27.73
N ASN A 112 -31.62 15.38 -28.43
CA ASN A 112 -32.64 16.43 -28.44
C ASN A 112 -33.25 16.64 -27.04
N GLU A 113 -33.46 15.58 -26.25
CA GLU A 113 -33.87 15.69 -24.84
C GLU A 113 -32.83 16.43 -23.96
N LEU A 114 -31.58 16.52 -24.42
CA LEU A 114 -30.47 17.20 -23.75
C LEU A 114 -30.11 18.55 -24.40
N ASP A 115 -30.97 19.08 -25.28
CA ASP A 115 -30.76 20.32 -26.05
C ASP A 115 -29.51 20.31 -26.93
N ILE A 116 -29.14 19.14 -27.45
CA ILE A 116 -28.00 18.95 -28.35
C ILE A 116 -28.48 18.40 -29.69
N SER A 117 -28.01 18.99 -30.77
CA SER A 117 -28.23 18.42 -32.10
C SER A 117 -27.19 17.36 -32.43
N SER A 118 -27.63 16.29 -33.09
CA SER A 118 -26.76 15.24 -33.62
C SER A 118 -26.84 15.18 -35.14
N ALA A 119 -25.78 14.75 -35.81
CA ALA A 119 -25.74 14.62 -37.26
C ALA A 119 -25.20 13.26 -37.69
N GLN A 120 -25.99 12.51 -38.46
CA GLN A 120 -25.57 11.21 -38.98
C GLN A 120 -24.58 11.36 -40.13
N LEU A 121 -23.48 10.61 -40.07
CA LEU A 121 -22.54 10.44 -41.17
C LEU A 121 -22.30 8.95 -41.40
N LEU A 122 -22.67 8.47 -42.59
CA LEU A 122 -22.50 7.09 -43.00
C LEU A 122 -21.36 6.99 -44.00
N VAL A 123 -20.42 6.09 -43.74
CA VAL A 123 -19.21 5.95 -44.54
C VAL A 123 -18.90 4.49 -44.84
N THR A 124 -18.22 4.25 -45.95
CA THR A 124 -17.71 2.96 -46.41
C THR A 124 -16.19 3.04 -46.54
N ASP A 125 -15.55 1.88 -46.61
CA ASP A 125 -14.09 1.81 -46.83
C ASP A 125 -13.68 2.38 -48.19
N SER A 126 -14.54 2.28 -49.21
CA SER A 126 -14.31 2.90 -50.52
C SER A 126 -14.25 4.42 -50.47
N ASP A 127 -15.03 5.08 -49.59
CA ASP A 127 -15.09 6.54 -49.54
C ASP A 127 -13.73 7.14 -49.15
N PHE A 128 -13.04 6.48 -48.23
CA PHE A 128 -11.70 6.90 -47.80
C PHE A 128 -10.62 6.63 -48.86
N ARG A 129 -10.89 5.99 -50.00
CA ARG A 129 -9.91 5.95 -51.10
C ARG A 129 -9.81 7.29 -51.84
N ASP A 130 -10.89 8.05 -51.83
CA ASP A 130 -10.98 9.34 -52.51
C ASP A 130 -10.45 10.47 -51.60
N LYS A 131 -9.47 11.22 -52.12
CA LYS A 131 -8.89 12.37 -51.40
C LYS A 131 -9.88 13.53 -51.30
N ASP A 132 -10.74 13.73 -52.30
CA ASP A 132 -11.72 14.80 -52.31
C ASP A 132 -12.81 14.52 -51.29
N PHE A 133 -13.25 13.27 -51.16
CA PHE A 133 -14.14 12.84 -50.09
C PHE A 133 -13.57 13.16 -48.70
N ARG A 134 -12.30 12.81 -48.42
CA ARG A 134 -11.67 13.09 -47.11
C ARG A 134 -11.64 14.58 -46.82
N LYS A 135 -11.34 15.42 -47.82
CA LYS A 135 -11.34 16.87 -47.69
C LYS A 135 -12.74 17.40 -47.35
N GLN A 136 -13.76 17.00 -48.12
CA GLN A 136 -15.15 17.40 -47.89
C GLN A 136 -15.67 16.92 -46.53
N LEU A 137 -15.30 15.70 -46.12
CA LEU A 137 -15.63 15.16 -44.82
C LEU A 137 -15.05 16.04 -43.70
N ASN A 138 -13.77 16.42 -43.82
CA ASN A 138 -13.10 17.26 -42.84
C ASN A 138 -13.74 18.66 -42.74
N GLU A 139 -14.08 19.29 -43.88
CA GLU A 139 -14.78 20.57 -43.94
C GLU A 139 -16.17 20.48 -43.29
N THR A 140 -16.94 19.44 -43.62
CA THR A 140 -18.29 19.21 -43.08
C THR A 140 -18.25 19.01 -41.56
N VAL A 141 -17.35 18.14 -41.09
CA VAL A 141 -17.21 17.87 -39.65
C VAL A 141 -16.78 19.13 -38.89
N LYS A 142 -15.86 19.93 -39.44
CA LYS A 142 -15.48 21.21 -38.83
C LYS A 142 -16.67 22.16 -38.70
N SER A 143 -17.50 22.27 -39.74
CA SER A 143 -18.71 23.10 -39.70
C SER A 143 -19.68 22.60 -38.62
N LEU A 144 -19.93 21.28 -38.54
CA LEU A 144 -20.79 20.70 -37.50
C LEU A 144 -20.28 20.98 -36.09
N LEU A 145 -18.98 20.75 -35.83
CA LEU A 145 -18.36 20.99 -34.53
C LEU A 145 -18.39 22.48 -34.14
N SER A 146 -18.23 23.40 -35.11
CA SER A 146 -18.35 24.85 -34.85
C SER A 146 -19.74 25.27 -34.39
N LEU A 147 -20.77 24.51 -34.77
CA LEU A 147 -22.16 24.67 -34.36
C LEU A 147 -22.50 23.86 -33.10
N LYS A 148 -21.50 23.24 -32.46
CA LYS A 148 -21.65 22.31 -31.33
C LYS A 148 -22.53 21.08 -31.60
N VAL A 149 -22.73 20.73 -32.88
CA VAL A 149 -23.45 19.52 -33.29
C VAL A 149 -22.55 18.31 -33.07
N ILE A 150 -23.09 17.20 -32.55
CA ILE A 150 -22.35 15.93 -32.36
C ILE A 150 -22.42 15.10 -33.65
N PRO A 151 -21.32 14.96 -34.41
CA PRO A 151 -21.28 14.09 -35.58
C PRO A 151 -21.24 12.62 -35.12
N ILE A 152 -22.17 11.81 -35.62
CA ILE A 152 -22.28 10.38 -35.31
C ILE A 152 -21.98 9.57 -36.56
N PHE A 153 -20.81 8.94 -36.54
CA PHE A 153 -20.33 8.05 -37.58
C PHE A 153 -20.75 6.59 -37.33
N ASN A 154 -21.07 5.90 -38.42
CA ASN A 154 -21.14 4.45 -38.44
C ASN A 154 -20.71 3.93 -39.83
N GLU A 155 -20.15 2.73 -39.89
CA GLU A 155 -19.96 2.04 -41.16
C GLU A 155 -21.33 1.81 -41.83
N ASN A 156 -21.42 2.16 -43.12
CA ASN A 156 -22.61 1.91 -43.92
C ASN A 156 -22.66 0.45 -44.39
N ASP A 157 -22.84 -0.46 -43.44
CA ASP A 157 -22.95 -1.90 -43.66
C ASP A 157 -24.04 -2.28 -44.69
N ALA A 158 -25.06 -1.44 -44.89
CA ALA A 158 -26.14 -1.69 -45.83
C ALA A 158 -25.68 -1.72 -47.29
N VAL A 159 -24.64 -0.95 -47.63
CA VAL A 159 -24.11 -0.83 -49.00
C VAL A 159 -22.60 -1.12 -49.08
N SER A 160 -21.99 -1.55 -47.97
CA SER A 160 -20.57 -1.95 -47.91
C SER A 160 -20.23 -2.99 -48.97
N THR A 161 -19.04 -2.87 -49.58
CA THR A 161 -18.58 -3.72 -50.70
C THR A 161 -18.10 -5.10 -50.25
N ARG A 162 -18.02 -5.34 -48.94
CA ARG A 162 -17.47 -6.58 -48.35
C ARG A 162 -18.37 -7.80 -48.61
N LYS A 163 -17.74 -8.93 -48.96
CA LYS A 163 -18.37 -10.25 -49.15
C LYS A 163 -17.81 -11.24 -48.11
N ALA A 164 -18.62 -12.20 -47.68
CA ALA A 164 -18.14 -13.30 -46.83
C ALA A 164 -17.29 -14.31 -47.65
N PRO A 165 -16.25 -14.96 -47.09
CA PRO A 165 -15.75 -14.82 -45.73
C PRO A 165 -15.06 -13.46 -45.53
N TYR A 166 -15.34 -12.88 -44.37
CA TYR A 166 -14.98 -11.52 -44.03
C TYR A 166 -13.48 -11.42 -43.72
N GLU A 167 -12.65 -11.11 -44.73
CA GLU A 167 -11.25 -10.68 -44.60
C GLU A 167 -11.10 -9.20 -44.99
N ASP A 168 -10.15 -8.48 -44.36
CA ASP A 168 -9.85 -7.08 -44.66
C ASP A 168 -9.14 -6.96 -46.01
N SER A 169 -9.92 -7.02 -47.10
CA SER A 169 -9.43 -6.93 -48.46
C SER A 169 -9.07 -5.50 -48.90
N SER A 170 -9.46 -4.48 -48.14
CA SER A 170 -9.24 -3.08 -48.53
C SER A 170 -8.06 -2.42 -47.82
N GLY A 171 -7.69 -2.88 -46.62
CA GLY A 171 -6.55 -2.36 -45.85
C GLY A 171 -6.77 -0.96 -45.27
N ILE A 172 -8.01 -0.47 -45.25
CA ILE A 172 -8.37 0.90 -44.84
C ILE A 172 -8.98 0.89 -43.43
N PHE A 173 -10.14 0.25 -43.28
CA PHE A 173 -10.72 -0.11 -41.98
C PHE A 173 -11.61 -1.33 -42.15
N TRP A 174 -11.84 -2.07 -41.05
CA TRP A 174 -12.49 -3.39 -41.02
C TRP A 174 -13.75 -3.46 -40.15
N ASP A 175 -13.84 -2.57 -39.17
CA ASP A 175 -14.93 -2.48 -38.22
C ASP A 175 -14.98 -1.06 -37.66
N ASN A 176 -15.96 -0.77 -36.81
CA ASN A 176 -16.08 0.55 -36.22
C ASN A 176 -14.95 0.90 -35.23
N ASP A 177 -14.18 -0.09 -34.75
CA ASP A 177 -12.97 0.17 -33.95
C ASP A 177 -11.87 0.79 -34.82
N SER A 178 -11.58 0.15 -35.95
CA SER A 178 -10.62 0.67 -36.94
C SER A 178 -11.12 1.92 -37.67
N LEU A 179 -12.42 2.07 -37.90
CA LEU A 179 -13.02 3.32 -38.39
C LEU A 179 -12.78 4.47 -37.40
N ALA A 180 -12.95 4.22 -36.09
CA ALA A 180 -12.72 5.25 -35.09
C ALA A 180 -11.25 5.68 -35.02
N ALA A 181 -10.31 4.73 -35.14
CA ALA A 181 -8.89 5.03 -35.26
C ALA A 181 -8.58 5.86 -36.53
N LEU A 182 -9.15 5.48 -37.67
CA LEU A 182 -8.99 6.21 -38.93
C LEU A 182 -9.54 7.64 -38.84
N LEU A 183 -10.75 7.81 -38.31
CA LEU A 183 -11.38 9.12 -38.12
C LEU A 183 -10.59 9.99 -37.15
N ALA A 184 -10.05 9.42 -36.08
CA ALA A 184 -9.20 10.16 -35.14
C ALA A 184 -7.96 10.74 -35.85
N LEU A 185 -7.38 10.02 -36.80
CA LEU A 185 -6.26 10.51 -37.62
C LEU A 185 -6.71 11.55 -38.66
N GLU A 186 -7.72 11.23 -39.48
CA GLU A 186 -8.21 12.09 -40.56
C GLU A 186 -8.76 13.43 -40.05
N LEU A 187 -9.40 13.40 -38.87
CA LEU A 187 -9.99 14.57 -38.23
C LEU A 187 -9.06 15.20 -37.18
N LYS A 188 -7.81 14.71 -37.03
CA LYS A 188 -6.83 15.23 -36.07
C LYS A 188 -7.42 15.38 -34.66
N ALA A 189 -7.97 14.31 -34.13
CA ALA A 189 -8.44 14.26 -32.75
C ALA A 189 -7.25 14.21 -31.79
N ASP A 190 -7.39 14.81 -30.62
CA ASP A 190 -6.33 14.83 -29.60
C ASP A 190 -6.38 13.58 -28.71
N LEU A 191 -7.53 12.90 -28.68
CA LEU A 191 -7.73 11.67 -27.90
C LEU A 191 -8.79 10.79 -28.57
N LEU A 192 -8.57 9.48 -28.56
CA LEU A 192 -9.54 8.46 -28.91
C LEU A 192 -9.94 7.65 -27.66
N VAL A 193 -11.23 7.52 -27.39
CA VAL A 193 -11.75 6.69 -26.29
C VAL A 193 -12.55 5.54 -26.87
N LEU A 194 -12.10 4.30 -26.61
CA LEU A 194 -12.81 3.09 -27.02
C LEU A 194 -13.57 2.51 -25.83
N LEU A 195 -14.90 2.61 -25.86
CA LEU A 195 -15.74 2.05 -24.80
C LEU A 195 -15.96 0.55 -25.01
N SER A 196 -15.65 -0.23 -23.97
CA SER A 196 -15.86 -1.68 -23.90
C SER A 196 -16.82 -2.07 -22.79
N ASP A 197 -17.16 -3.36 -22.77
CA ASP A 197 -17.88 -4.07 -21.70
C ASP A 197 -17.00 -4.48 -20.51
N VAL A 198 -15.69 -4.22 -20.58
CA VAL A 198 -14.70 -4.46 -19.52
C VAL A 198 -13.98 -3.14 -19.17
N GLU A 199 -13.35 -3.08 -18.00
CA GLU A 199 -12.70 -1.85 -17.50
C GLU A 199 -11.48 -1.42 -18.32
N GLY A 200 -10.84 -2.35 -19.01
CA GLY A 200 -9.66 -2.12 -19.84
C GLY A 200 -9.01 -3.46 -20.21
N LEU A 201 -7.70 -3.44 -20.41
CA LEU A 201 -6.88 -4.63 -20.65
C LEU A 201 -6.46 -5.27 -19.34
N TYR A 202 -6.60 -6.59 -19.21
CA TYR A 202 -6.17 -7.33 -18.04
C TYR A 202 -4.98 -8.24 -18.38
N SER A 203 -4.16 -8.53 -17.36
CA SER A 203 -3.05 -9.50 -17.43
C SER A 203 -3.52 -10.97 -17.57
N GLY A 204 -4.82 -11.22 -17.43
CA GLY A 204 -5.48 -12.51 -17.63
C GLY A 204 -6.99 -12.31 -17.86
N PRO A 205 -7.81 -13.37 -17.84
CA PRO A 205 -9.26 -13.26 -18.00
C PRO A 205 -9.87 -12.33 -16.93
N PRO A 206 -10.73 -11.34 -17.29
CA PRO A 206 -11.30 -10.39 -16.32
C PRO A 206 -12.14 -11.04 -15.21
N SER A 207 -12.62 -12.27 -15.42
CA SER A 207 -13.36 -13.06 -14.44
C SER A 207 -12.49 -13.77 -13.40
N ASP A 208 -11.16 -13.80 -13.60
CA ASP A 208 -10.20 -14.39 -12.66
C ASP A 208 -9.77 -13.34 -11.62
N SER A 209 -9.85 -13.70 -10.34
CA SER A 209 -9.47 -12.83 -9.22
C SER A 209 -7.98 -12.49 -9.17
N LYS A 210 -7.14 -13.24 -9.90
CA LYS A 210 -5.70 -12.97 -10.05
C LYS A 210 -5.38 -11.98 -11.18
N SER A 211 -6.33 -11.70 -12.07
CA SER A 211 -6.12 -10.80 -13.20
C SER A 211 -6.08 -9.34 -12.76
N LYS A 212 -4.94 -8.68 -13.00
CA LYS A 212 -4.76 -7.25 -12.73
C LYS A 212 -5.03 -6.41 -13.98
N LEU A 213 -5.69 -5.26 -13.80
CA LEU A 213 -5.91 -4.27 -14.85
C LEU A 213 -4.58 -3.61 -15.23
N ILE A 214 -4.32 -3.51 -16.53
CA ILE A 214 -3.15 -2.88 -17.12
C ILE A 214 -3.53 -1.42 -17.41
N HIS A 215 -2.94 -0.48 -16.69
CA HIS A 215 -3.30 0.94 -16.83
C HIS A 215 -2.62 1.65 -18.00
N THR A 216 -1.47 1.12 -18.46
CA THR A 216 -0.69 1.65 -19.59
C THR A 216 -0.17 0.49 -20.42
N TYR A 217 -0.49 0.48 -21.71
CA TYR A 217 -0.06 -0.54 -22.65
C TYR A 217 1.31 -0.19 -23.24
N VAL A 218 2.30 -1.04 -22.98
CA VAL A 218 3.63 -1.02 -23.61
C VAL A 218 3.73 -2.20 -24.57
N LYS A 219 3.95 -1.94 -25.86
CA LYS A 219 3.88 -2.95 -26.93
C LYS A 219 4.92 -4.05 -26.73
N GLU A 220 6.15 -3.69 -26.39
CA GLU A 220 7.30 -4.59 -26.26
C GLU A 220 7.08 -5.65 -25.16
N LYS A 221 6.27 -5.33 -24.15
CA LYS A 221 5.94 -6.20 -23.01
C LYS A 221 4.64 -6.97 -23.25
N HIS A 222 3.58 -6.25 -23.59
CA HIS A 222 2.22 -6.79 -23.54
C HIS A 222 1.78 -7.46 -24.84
N GLN A 223 2.47 -7.23 -25.96
CA GLN A 223 2.09 -7.83 -27.24
C GLN A 223 2.27 -9.36 -27.24
N THR A 224 3.24 -9.88 -26.49
CA THR A 224 3.54 -11.33 -26.41
C THR A 224 2.92 -12.01 -25.18
N GLU A 225 2.67 -11.27 -24.10
CA GLU A 225 2.19 -11.83 -22.83
C GLU A 225 0.66 -12.00 -22.75
N ILE A 226 -0.11 -11.21 -23.52
CA ILE A 226 -1.58 -11.19 -23.40
C ILE A 226 -2.22 -12.05 -24.49
N THR A 227 -2.96 -13.07 -24.09
CA THR A 227 -3.82 -13.85 -24.99
C THR A 227 -5.25 -13.30 -24.93
N PHE A 228 -5.79 -12.88 -26.07
CA PHE A 228 -7.15 -12.33 -26.15
C PHE A 228 -8.19 -13.45 -26.37
N GLY A 229 -9.26 -13.46 -25.56
CA GLY A 229 -10.36 -14.41 -25.71
C GLY A 229 -11.25 -14.18 -26.95
N ASP A 230 -12.09 -15.16 -27.26
CA ASP A 230 -12.94 -15.20 -28.46
C ASP A 230 -14.01 -14.08 -28.54
N LYS A 231 -14.47 -13.84 -29.78
CA LYS A 231 -15.40 -12.77 -30.19
C LYS A 231 -16.72 -12.76 -29.37
N SER A 232 -17.29 -11.56 -29.15
CA SER A 232 -18.59 -11.42 -28.50
C SER A 232 -19.73 -12.01 -29.35
N ARG A 233 -20.77 -12.57 -28.69
CA ARG A 233 -21.91 -13.27 -29.33
C ARG A 233 -22.77 -12.39 -30.27
N VAL A 234 -22.64 -11.06 -30.19
CA VAL A 234 -23.50 -10.08 -30.89
C VAL A 234 -22.74 -9.05 -31.75
N GLY A 235 -21.41 -8.97 -31.64
CA GLY A 235 -20.57 -8.00 -32.35
C GLY A 235 -19.52 -8.66 -33.26
N ARG A 236 -19.05 -7.94 -34.29
CA ARG A 236 -18.01 -8.44 -35.21
C ARG A 236 -16.58 -8.26 -34.65
N GLY A 237 -16.36 -7.29 -33.76
CA GLY A 237 -15.06 -6.94 -33.17
C GLY A 237 -14.93 -7.36 -31.70
N GLY A 238 -13.88 -8.13 -31.38
CA GLY A 238 -13.49 -8.52 -30.02
C GLY A 238 -12.49 -7.56 -29.37
N MET A 239 -11.92 -7.93 -28.22
CA MET A 239 -10.85 -7.13 -27.59
C MET A 239 -9.61 -7.00 -28.48
N THR A 240 -9.30 -8.02 -29.28
CA THR A 240 -8.21 -7.97 -30.27
C THR A 240 -8.36 -6.82 -31.27
N ALA A 241 -9.58 -6.55 -31.74
CA ALA A 241 -9.83 -5.47 -32.70
C ALA A 241 -9.65 -4.09 -32.04
N LYS A 242 -10.14 -3.92 -30.81
CA LYS A 242 -9.94 -2.68 -30.02
C LYS A 242 -8.46 -2.40 -29.78
N VAL A 243 -7.71 -3.42 -29.38
CA VAL A 243 -6.26 -3.29 -29.14
C VAL A 243 -5.53 -2.95 -30.43
N LYS A 244 -5.84 -3.63 -31.55
CA LYS A 244 -5.22 -3.32 -32.85
C LYS A 244 -5.50 -1.87 -33.28
N ALA A 245 -6.76 -1.42 -33.15
CA ALA A 245 -7.13 -0.04 -33.44
C ALA A 245 -6.42 0.97 -32.52
N ALA A 246 -6.37 0.68 -31.21
CA ALA A 246 -5.72 1.53 -30.21
C ALA A 246 -4.21 1.64 -30.46
N VAL A 247 -3.53 0.54 -30.75
CA VAL A 247 -2.10 0.53 -31.09
C VAL A 247 -1.85 1.32 -32.37
N ASN A 248 -2.64 1.10 -33.42
CA ASN A 248 -2.46 1.81 -34.69
C ASN A 248 -2.61 3.34 -34.53
N ALA A 249 -3.63 3.81 -33.80
CA ALA A 249 -3.83 5.23 -33.55
C ALA A 249 -2.75 5.81 -32.62
N ALA A 250 -2.39 5.11 -31.54
CA ALA A 250 -1.36 5.55 -30.60
C ALA A 250 0.01 5.75 -31.26
N TYR A 251 0.44 4.81 -32.09
CA TYR A 251 1.73 4.90 -32.81
C TYR A 251 1.69 5.89 -33.98
N ALA A 252 0.51 6.32 -34.41
CA ALA A 252 0.33 7.41 -35.36
C ALA A 252 0.16 8.79 -34.68
N GLY A 253 0.42 8.86 -33.36
CA GLY A 253 0.45 10.10 -32.60
C GLY A 253 -0.84 10.49 -31.90
N ILE A 254 -1.87 9.63 -31.91
CA ILE A 254 -3.14 9.89 -31.22
C ILE A 254 -3.25 9.03 -29.95
N PRO A 255 -3.14 9.61 -28.74
CA PRO A 255 -3.39 8.89 -27.50
C PRO A 255 -4.74 8.14 -27.53
N VAL A 256 -4.77 6.91 -27.01
CA VAL A 256 -6.00 6.11 -26.95
C VAL A 256 -6.25 5.60 -25.55
N VAL A 257 -7.49 5.66 -25.07
CA VAL A 257 -7.89 5.01 -23.82
C VAL A 257 -8.99 3.98 -24.09
N ILE A 258 -8.74 2.73 -23.69
CA ILE A 258 -9.78 1.70 -23.62
C ILE A 258 -10.36 1.69 -22.21
N THR A 259 -11.66 1.91 -22.05
CA THR A 259 -12.33 1.93 -20.75
C THR A 259 -13.73 1.33 -20.81
N SER A 260 -14.32 1.02 -19.66
CA SER A 260 -15.70 0.52 -19.58
C SER A 260 -16.70 1.62 -19.97
N GLY A 261 -17.61 1.27 -20.87
CA GLY A 261 -18.81 2.04 -21.18
C GLY A 261 -19.99 1.71 -20.27
N PHE A 262 -19.84 0.81 -19.30
CA PHE A 262 -20.90 0.44 -18.34
C PHE A 262 -20.85 1.30 -17.08
N ALA A 263 -19.67 1.80 -16.74
CA ALA A 263 -19.46 2.65 -15.57
C ALA A 263 -19.78 4.12 -15.91
N ALA A 264 -20.40 4.80 -14.94
CA ALA A 264 -20.76 6.21 -15.06
C ALA A 264 -19.52 7.11 -15.02
N GLU A 265 -19.56 8.20 -15.80
CA GLU A 265 -18.57 9.29 -15.83
C GLU A 265 -17.16 8.89 -16.27
N ASN A 266 -16.96 7.70 -16.83
CA ASN A 266 -15.62 7.25 -17.20
C ASN A 266 -14.94 8.14 -18.23
N ILE A 267 -15.69 8.73 -19.16
CA ILE A 267 -15.10 9.65 -20.16
C ILE A 267 -14.61 10.93 -19.47
N ILE A 268 -15.42 11.46 -18.55
CA ILE A 268 -15.07 12.65 -17.76
C ILE A 268 -13.85 12.35 -16.88
N LYS A 269 -13.82 11.21 -16.19
CA LYS A 269 -12.68 10.80 -15.34
C LYS A 269 -11.39 10.62 -16.14
N VAL A 270 -11.49 10.12 -17.38
CA VAL A 270 -10.35 10.04 -18.30
C VAL A 270 -9.82 11.43 -18.63
N LEU A 271 -10.68 12.39 -18.96
CA LEU A 271 -10.29 13.77 -19.24
C LEU A 271 -9.81 14.55 -18.00
N GLN A 272 -10.19 14.12 -16.79
CA GLN A 272 -9.61 14.62 -15.54
C GLN A 272 -8.22 14.04 -15.23
N GLY A 273 -7.70 13.16 -16.09
CA GLY A 273 -6.39 12.52 -15.93
C GLY A 273 -6.35 11.47 -14.83
N GLN A 274 -7.49 10.92 -14.43
CA GLN A 274 -7.55 9.80 -13.50
C GLN A 274 -7.07 8.51 -14.20
N ARG A 275 -6.56 7.55 -13.41
CA ARG A 275 -6.01 6.28 -13.90
C ARG A 275 -7.11 5.26 -14.29
N ILE A 276 -8.06 5.69 -15.12
CA ILE A 276 -9.20 4.89 -15.60
C ILE A 276 -8.84 4.19 -16.92
N GLY A 277 -9.13 2.89 -16.96
CA GLY A 277 -8.88 2.03 -18.11
C GLY A 277 -7.41 1.92 -18.51
N THR A 278 -7.17 1.49 -19.74
CA THR A 278 -5.83 1.28 -20.30
C THR A 278 -5.48 2.38 -21.29
N LEU A 279 -4.39 3.10 -21.02
CA LEU A 279 -3.81 4.10 -21.90
C LEU A 279 -2.86 3.46 -22.92
N PHE A 280 -2.98 3.85 -24.18
CA PHE A 280 -2.07 3.54 -25.27
C PHE A 280 -1.47 4.86 -25.76
N HIS A 281 -0.14 4.94 -25.79
CA HIS A 281 0.57 6.13 -26.21
C HIS A 281 1.90 5.75 -26.87
N GLN A 282 2.37 6.52 -27.85
CA GLN A 282 3.66 6.28 -28.51
C GLN A 282 4.83 6.28 -27.50
N ASP A 283 4.77 7.22 -26.54
CA ASP A 283 5.79 7.41 -25.50
C ASP A 283 5.51 6.59 -24.23
N ALA A 284 4.56 5.65 -24.27
CA ALA A 284 4.24 4.81 -23.11
C ALA A 284 5.46 4.07 -22.54
N HIS A 285 6.43 3.73 -23.40
CA HIS A 285 7.70 3.11 -23.04
C HIS A 285 8.65 4.05 -22.27
N LEU A 286 8.47 5.38 -22.38
CA LEU A 286 9.26 6.40 -21.67
C LEU A 286 8.64 6.79 -20.32
N TRP A 287 7.33 6.57 -20.17
CA TRP A 287 6.57 6.92 -18.97
C TRP A 287 6.49 5.81 -17.95
N GLU A 288 7.04 4.65 -18.26
CA GLU A 288 7.28 3.66 -17.24
C GLU A 288 8.28 4.28 -16.24
N PRO A 289 7.90 4.46 -14.97
CA PRO A 289 8.92 4.58 -13.95
C PRO A 289 9.79 3.34 -14.09
N THR A 290 11.12 3.50 -14.03
CA THR A 290 12.07 2.41 -13.78
C THR A 290 11.41 1.36 -12.91
N LYS A 291 11.07 0.19 -13.50
CA LYS A 291 10.44 -0.98 -12.87
C LYS A 291 9.80 -0.64 -11.52
N GLU A 292 8.48 -0.47 -11.43
CA GLU A 292 7.79 -0.79 -10.19
C GLU A 292 8.13 -2.26 -9.89
N VAL A 293 9.21 -2.44 -9.13
CA VAL A 293 9.67 -3.70 -8.61
C VAL A 293 8.49 -4.18 -7.79
N GLY A 294 7.74 -5.17 -8.30
CA GLY A 294 6.58 -5.69 -7.59
C GLY A 294 6.98 -6.00 -6.15
N SER A 295 6.09 -5.82 -5.17
CA SER A 295 6.48 -5.87 -3.75
C SER A 295 7.25 -7.15 -3.36
N ARG A 296 7.00 -8.26 -4.08
CA ARG A 296 7.79 -9.50 -4.01
C ARG A 296 9.22 -9.35 -4.55
N GLU A 297 9.41 -8.76 -5.71
CA GLU A 297 10.75 -8.49 -6.25
C GLU A 297 11.56 -7.57 -5.31
N MET A 298 10.91 -6.64 -4.61
CA MET A 298 11.56 -5.75 -3.65
C MET A 298 12.04 -6.55 -2.44
N ALA A 299 11.18 -7.43 -1.90
CA ALA A 299 11.53 -8.34 -0.82
C ALA A 299 12.67 -9.30 -1.22
N VAL A 300 12.63 -9.87 -2.42
CA VAL A 300 13.67 -10.76 -2.94
C VAL A 300 14.99 -9.99 -3.12
N ALA A 301 14.96 -8.78 -3.66
CA ALA A 301 16.15 -7.94 -3.82
C ALA A 301 16.77 -7.54 -2.47
N ALA A 302 15.95 -7.27 -1.45
CA ALA A 302 16.41 -7.03 -0.09
C ALA A 302 17.09 -8.28 0.50
N ARG A 303 16.52 -9.48 0.25
CA ARG A 303 17.11 -10.76 0.69
C ARG A 303 18.46 -11.05 0.02
N GLU A 304 18.57 -10.85 -1.29
CA GLU A 304 19.84 -11.11 -1.99
C GLU A 304 20.92 -10.08 -1.63
N SER A 305 20.54 -8.82 -1.44
CA SER A 305 21.46 -7.78 -0.97
C SER A 305 21.87 -8.00 0.49
N SER A 306 20.99 -8.52 1.36
CA SER A 306 21.34 -8.82 2.74
C SER A 306 22.37 -9.94 2.85
N ARG A 307 22.31 -10.97 2.00
CA ARG A 307 23.36 -12.00 1.92
C ARG A 307 24.73 -11.41 1.58
N ARG A 308 24.77 -10.41 0.68
CA ARG A 308 26.01 -9.69 0.35
C ARG A 308 26.50 -8.84 1.51
N LEU A 309 25.59 -8.18 2.23
CA LEU A 309 25.90 -7.45 3.47
C LEU A 309 26.46 -8.38 4.57
N GLN A 310 25.93 -9.60 4.69
CA GLN A 310 26.39 -10.61 5.65
C GLN A 310 27.78 -11.16 5.33
N ALA A 311 28.16 -11.19 4.05
CA ALA A 311 29.48 -11.64 3.60
C ALA A 311 30.60 -10.63 3.91
N LEU A 312 30.25 -9.38 4.22
CA LEU A 312 31.23 -8.35 4.59
C LEU A 312 31.86 -8.64 5.97
N SER A 313 33.04 -8.07 6.19
CA SER A 313 33.65 -8.01 7.52
C SER A 313 32.91 -7.01 8.43
N SER A 314 33.11 -7.15 9.75
CA SER A 314 32.63 -6.18 10.74
C SER A 314 33.06 -4.75 10.43
N GLN A 315 34.32 -4.56 10.00
CA GLN A 315 34.89 -3.24 9.72
C GLN A 315 34.24 -2.59 8.49
N GLU A 316 33.92 -3.38 7.46
CA GLU A 316 33.21 -2.87 6.28
C GLU A 316 31.76 -2.48 6.63
N ARG A 317 31.02 -3.29 7.41
CA ARG A 317 29.68 -2.91 7.90
C ARG A 317 29.71 -1.67 8.78
N LYS A 318 30.71 -1.57 9.66
CA LYS A 318 30.97 -0.38 10.47
C LYS A 318 31.17 0.85 9.59
N LYS A 319 32.00 0.73 8.54
CA LYS A 319 32.25 1.82 7.59
C LYS A 319 30.94 2.30 6.94
N ILE A 320 30.08 1.39 6.50
CA ILE A 320 28.77 1.76 5.91
C ILE A 320 27.95 2.62 6.87
N LEU A 321 27.89 2.26 8.17
CA LEU A 321 27.17 3.05 9.17
C LEU A 321 27.80 4.43 9.38
N LEU A 322 29.12 4.53 9.40
CA LEU A 322 29.82 5.81 9.49
C LEU A 322 29.55 6.69 8.26
N ASP A 323 29.62 6.11 7.06
CA ASP A 323 29.33 6.81 5.80
C ASP A 323 27.87 7.33 5.79
N ILE A 324 26.91 6.54 6.29
CA ILE A 324 25.51 6.98 6.45
C ILE A 324 25.40 8.15 7.42
N ALA A 325 26.09 8.09 8.56
CA ALA A 325 26.07 9.18 9.56
C ALA A 325 26.58 10.50 8.97
N ASP A 326 27.69 10.43 8.22
CA ASP A 326 28.30 11.59 7.55
C ASP A 326 27.38 12.12 6.43
N ALA A 327 26.75 11.23 5.66
CA ALA A 327 25.82 11.60 4.59
C ALA A 327 24.56 12.31 5.13
N LEU A 328 24.02 11.88 6.27
CA LEU A 328 22.88 12.54 6.92
C LEU A 328 23.23 13.97 7.37
N GLU A 329 24.39 14.17 7.98
CA GLU A 329 24.85 15.49 8.40
C GLU A 329 25.12 16.40 7.20
N ALA A 330 25.75 15.89 6.14
CA ALA A 330 26.01 16.64 4.91
C ALA A 330 24.72 17.10 4.21
N ASN A 331 23.63 16.34 4.34
CA ASN A 331 22.34 16.61 3.71
C ASN A 331 21.28 17.19 4.68
N GLU A 332 21.66 17.62 5.88
CA GLU A 332 20.72 18.08 6.93
C GLU A 332 19.77 19.17 6.42
N LYS A 333 20.28 20.13 5.63
CA LYS A 333 19.46 21.21 5.04
C LYS A 333 18.37 20.68 4.11
N LEU A 334 18.71 19.74 3.23
CA LEU A 334 17.75 19.14 2.29
C LEU A 334 16.70 18.31 3.01
N ILE A 335 17.13 17.53 4.02
CA ILE A 335 16.22 16.72 4.85
C ILE A 335 15.23 17.63 5.59
N THR A 336 15.72 18.74 6.16
CA THR A 336 14.88 19.71 6.88
C THR A 336 13.83 20.34 5.96
N ILE A 337 14.21 20.75 4.75
CA ILE A 337 13.28 21.35 3.77
C ILE A 337 12.14 20.39 3.41
N GLU A 338 12.44 19.13 3.12
CA GLU A 338 11.40 18.15 2.79
C GLU A 338 10.53 17.78 4.00
N ASN A 339 11.10 17.78 5.21
CA ASN A 339 10.32 17.58 6.44
C ASN A 339 9.38 18.73 6.73
N GLU A 340 9.83 19.98 6.57
CA GLU A 340 8.99 21.17 6.69
C GLU A 340 7.82 21.14 5.71
N ALA A 341 8.04 20.68 4.48
CA ALA A 341 6.98 20.51 3.49
C ALA A 341 5.94 19.45 3.89
N ASP A 342 6.36 18.31 4.45
CA ASP A 342 5.45 17.30 5.01
C ASP A 342 4.68 17.85 6.22
N VAL A 343 5.34 18.58 7.12
CA VAL A 343 4.71 19.20 8.30
C VAL A 343 3.66 20.22 7.90
N ALA A 344 3.96 21.08 6.93
CA ALA A 344 3.01 22.06 6.40
C ALA A 344 1.79 21.36 5.77
N ALA A 345 2.02 20.34 4.94
CA ALA A 345 0.94 19.56 4.32
C ALA A 345 0.08 18.83 5.37
N ALA A 346 0.68 18.32 6.46
CA ALA A 346 -0.05 17.70 7.55
C ALA A 346 -0.88 18.70 8.37
N GLN A 347 -0.37 19.93 8.57
CA GLN A 347 -1.12 21.01 9.20
C GLN A 347 -2.33 21.42 8.35
N GLU A 348 -2.14 21.62 7.04
CA GLU A 348 -3.22 21.95 6.10
C GLU A 348 -4.28 20.85 6.01
N ALA A 349 -3.87 19.59 6.07
CA ALA A 349 -4.77 18.44 6.06
C ALA A 349 -5.50 18.20 7.40
N GLY A 350 -5.23 19.00 8.44
CA GLY A 350 -5.93 18.96 9.72
C GLY A 350 -5.55 17.78 10.63
N TYR A 351 -4.31 17.28 10.54
CA TYR A 351 -3.84 16.25 11.46
C TYR A 351 -3.75 16.76 12.91
N GLU A 352 -3.92 15.86 13.88
CA GLU A 352 -3.82 16.21 15.29
C GLU A 352 -2.41 16.70 15.67
N LYS A 353 -2.34 17.63 16.63
CA LYS A 353 -1.07 18.21 17.12
C LYS A 353 -0.09 17.15 17.62
N SER A 354 -0.60 16.07 18.22
CA SER A 354 0.18 14.93 18.73
C SER A 354 0.89 14.14 17.61
N LEU A 355 0.28 14.07 16.43
CA LEU A 355 0.84 13.38 15.27
C LEU A 355 1.84 14.27 14.55
N ILE A 356 1.52 15.57 14.41
CA ILE A 356 2.43 16.57 13.86
C ILE A 356 3.71 16.67 14.71
N SER A 357 3.61 16.64 16.05
CA SER A 357 4.79 16.73 16.93
C SER A 357 5.76 15.55 16.77
N ARG A 358 5.26 14.38 16.35
CA ARG A 358 6.07 13.20 16.02
C ARG A 358 6.67 13.28 14.62
N LEU A 359 6.02 13.98 13.68
CA LEU A 359 6.48 14.18 12.31
C LEU A 359 7.64 15.18 12.21
N VAL A 360 7.69 16.18 13.10
CA VAL A 360 8.68 17.27 13.06
C VAL A 360 10.08 16.79 13.45
N LEU A 361 11.05 17.00 12.56
CA LEU A 361 12.48 16.87 12.84
C LEU A 361 13.03 18.18 13.41
N LYS A 362 13.11 18.27 14.75
CA LYS A 362 13.64 19.46 15.43
C LYS A 362 15.12 19.73 15.09
N PRO A 363 15.60 20.98 15.18
CA PRO A 363 17.01 21.30 15.02
C PRO A 363 17.92 20.41 15.88
N GLY A 364 19.02 19.93 15.31
CA GLY A 364 19.96 19.02 15.97
C GLY A 364 19.50 17.56 16.04
N LYS A 365 18.27 17.22 15.62
CA LYS A 365 17.79 15.84 15.59
C LYS A 365 18.62 14.97 14.63
N ILE A 366 18.99 15.49 13.46
CA ILE A 366 19.83 14.77 12.49
C ILE A 366 21.23 14.49 13.06
N SER A 367 21.88 15.49 13.67
CA SER A 367 23.17 15.28 14.35
C SER A 367 23.07 14.24 15.49
N ASN A 368 21.98 14.24 16.25
CA ASN A 368 21.76 13.24 17.29
C ASN A 368 21.57 11.82 16.71
N LEU A 369 20.83 11.69 15.60
CA LEU A 369 20.71 10.42 14.89
C LEU A 369 22.08 9.94 14.38
N ALA A 370 22.86 10.81 13.75
CA ALA A 370 24.21 10.49 13.29
C ALA A 370 25.13 10.04 14.45
N LYS A 371 25.05 10.68 15.62
CA LYS A 371 25.75 10.23 16.84
C LYS A 371 25.31 8.84 17.27
N SER A 372 24.00 8.56 17.32
CA SER A 372 23.48 7.21 17.65
C SER A 372 23.97 6.15 16.67
N ILE A 373 24.05 6.45 15.37
CA ILE A 373 24.59 5.55 14.35
C ILE A 373 26.07 5.26 14.63
N ARG A 374 26.85 6.29 14.96
CA ARG A 374 28.28 6.12 15.30
C ARG A 374 28.48 5.28 16.57
N VAL A 375 27.61 5.42 17.58
CA VAL A 375 27.62 4.54 18.76
C VAL A 375 27.36 3.10 18.33
N LEU A 376 26.30 2.86 17.55
CA LEU A 376 25.94 1.54 17.05
C LEU A 376 27.05 0.89 16.20
N ALA A 377 27.73 1.69 15.37
CA ALA A 377 28.85 1.25 14.53
C ALA A 377 30.07 0.82 15.34
N ASN A 378 30.24 1.35 16.55
CA ASN A 378 31.34 1.02 17.46
C ASN A 378 31.03 -0.12 18.43
N MET A 379 29.78 -0.61 18.49
CA MET A 379 29.43 -1.80 19.29
C MET A 379 30.12 -3.05 18.72
N GLU A 380 30.24 -4.09 19.55
CA GLU A 380 30.77 -5.39 19.14
C GLU A 380 30.00 -5.99 17.95
N ASP A 381 30.67 -6.82 17.15
CA ASP A 381 30.05 -7.41 15.97
C ASP A 381 28.98 -8.43 16.38
N PRO A 382 27.70 -8.18 16.04
CA PRO A 382 26.63 -9.07 16.45
C PRO A 382 26.59 -10.35 15.63
N ILE A 383 27.17 -10.38 14.42
CA ILE A 383 27.03 -11.48 13.47
C ILE A 383 28.14 -12.51 13.67
N GLY A 384 27.77 -13.79 13.77
CA GLY A 384 28.74 -14.88 13.82
C GLY A 384 29.39 -15.09 15.19
N ARG A 385 28.92 -14.39 16.24
CA ARG A 385 29.37 -14.61 17.62
C ARG A 385 29.06 -16.05 18.02
N VAL A 386 30.08 -16.78 18.49
CA VAL A 386 29.89 -18.11 19.04
C VAL A 386 29.22 -17.95 20.41
N LEU A 387 28.09 -18.62 20.61
CA LEU A 387 27.30 -18.58 21.85
C LEU A 387 27.50 -19.85 22.68
N LYS A 388 27.73 -20.98 22.00
CA LYS A 388 28.04 -22.26 22.62
C LYS A 388 28.96 -23.05 21.71
N LYS A 389 29.95 -23.73 22.28
CA LYS A 389 30.85 -24.62 21.55
C LYS A 389 30.98 -25.95 22.30
N THR A 390 30.80 -27.05 21.60
CA THR A 390 30.82 -28.39 22.19
C THR A 390 31.56 -29.35 21.26
N GLN A 391 32.52 -30.09 21.80
CA GLN A 391 33.08 -31.27 21.14
C GLN A 391 32.09 -32.42 21.31
N VAL A 392 31.32 -32.69 20.25
CA VAL A 392 30.30 -33.73 20.23
C VAL A 392 30.96 -35.11 20.29
N ALA A 393 32.02 -35.30 19.50
CA ALA A 393 32.88 -36.47 19.47
C ALA A 393 34.31 -36.05 19.08
N ASP A 394 35.26 -36.99 19.08
CA ASP A 394 36.63 -36.68 18.66
C ASP A 394 36.68 -36.12 17.22
N GLY A 395 37.38 -34.99 17.07
CA GLY A 395 37.42 -34.21 15.82
C GLY A 395 36.08 -33.64 15.32
N LEU A 396 34.98 -33.74 16.09
CA LEU A 396 33.64 -33.31 15.70
C LEU A 396 33.16 -32.15 16.60
N ILE A 397 33.22 -30.93 16.06
CA ILE A 397 32.98 -29.69 16.81
C ILE A 397 31.66 -29.06 16.39
N LEU A 398 30.78 -28.83 17.36
CA LEU A 398 29.50 -28.15 17.17
C LEU A 398 29.57 -26.74 17.75
N GLU A 399 29.24 -25.74 16.95
CA GLU A 399 29.18 -24.34 17.33
C GLU A 399 27.76 -23.82 17.13
N LYS A 400 27.18 -23.21 18.17
CA LYS A 400 25.97 -22.38 18.06
C LYS A 400 26.41 -20.94 17.86
N THR A 401 26.09 -20.32 16.72
CA THR A 401 26.48 -18.94 16.42
C THR A 401 25.28 -18.04 16.25
N SER A 402 25.41 -16.74 16.55
CA SER A 402 24.43 -15.74 16.14
C SER A 402 24.39 -15.62 14.60
N SER A 403 23.21 -15.32 14.07
CA SER A 403 22.94 -15.17 12.64
C SER A 403 21.84 -14.13 12.44
N PRO A 404 21.84 -13.32 11.38
CA PRO A 404 20.73 -12.42 11.08
C PRO A 404 19.44 -13.19 10.83
N LEU A 405 18.29 -12.53 11.03
CA LEU A 405 16.98 -13.11 10.75
C LEU A 405 16.76 -13.33 9.24
N GLY A 406 17.12 -12.34 8.42
CA GLY A 406 16.92 -12.38 6.97
C GLY A 406 16.40 -11.05 6.43
N VAL A 407 15.09 -10.94 6.18
CA VAL A 407 14.41 -9.73 5.72
C VAL A 407 13.37 -9.26 6.72
N LEU A 408 13.44 -7.98 7.06
CA LEU A 408 12.54 -7.29 7.98
C LEU A 408 11.55 -6.43 7.18
N LEU A 409 10.26 -6.46 7.54
CA LEU A 409 9.27 -5.49 7.08
C LEU A 409 8.87 -4.60 8.25
N ILE A 410 9.18 -3.31 8.19
CA ILE A 410 8.83 -2.38 9.25
C ILE A 410 7.81 -1.37 8.73
N VAL A 411 6.65 -1.33 9.39
CA VAL A 411 5.53 -0.44 9.07
C VAL A 411 5.40 0.58 10.20
N PHE A 412 5.57 1.86 9.91
CA PHE A 412 5.62 2.91 10.93
C PHE A 412 4.83 4.16 10.55
N GLU A 413 4.30 4.86 11.56
CA GLU A 413 3.47 6.06 11.39
C GLU A 413 4.15 7.29 12.02
N SER A 414 4.19 8.37 11.25
CA SER A 414 4.46 9.75 11.69
C SER A 414 5.77 9.95 12.46
N ARG A 415 6.81 9.18 12.13
CA ARG A 415 8.14 9.22 12.77
C ARG A 415 9.26 9.03 11.74
N PRO A 416 9.63 10.08 10.99
CA PRO A 416 10.70 9.99 9.99
C PRO A 416 12.05 9.60 10.61
N GLU A 417 12.30 9.93 11.88
CA GLU A 417 13.50 9.53 12.60
C GLU A 417 13.63 8.01 12.79
N ALA A 418 12.49 7.31 12.87
CA ALA A 418 12.49 5.85 13.03
C ALA A 418 13.10 5.16 11.81
N LEU A 419 12.89 5.70 10.60
CA LEU A 419 13.48 5.18 9.36
C LEU A 419 15.00 5.02 9.49
N VAL A 420 15.66 6.06 10.01
CA VAL A 420 17.12 6.10 10.18
C VAL A 420 17.58 5.08 11.21
N GLN A 421 16.92 5.03 12.37
CA GLN A 421 17.27 4.11 13.47
C GLN A 421 17.12 2.65 13.02
N ILE A 422 15.97 2.31 12.44
CA ILE A 422 15.66 0.98 11.92
C ILE A 422 16.67 0.54 10.87
N THR A 423 16.99 1.44 9.94
CA THR A 423 17.94 1.12 8.87
C THR A 423 19.33 0.84 9.42
N SER A 424 19.76 1.63 10.40
CA SER A 424 21.05 1.46 11.06
C SER A 424 21.13 0.12 11.82
N LEU A 425 20.05 -0.25 12.53
CA LEU A 425 19.94 -1.55 13.20
C LEU A 425 19.94 -2.71 12.20
N ALA A 426 19.21 -2.61 11.09
CA ALA A 426 19.17 -3.63 10.05
C ALA A 426 20.55 -3.83 9.41
N ILE A 427 21.27 -2.75 9.09
CA ILE A 427 22.62 -2.82 8.53
C ILE A 427 23.58 -3.46 9.54
N ARG A 428 23.57 -3.02 10.81
CA ARG A 428 24.45 -3.55 11.85
C ARG A 428 24.23 -5.04 12.09
N SER A 429 22.97 -5.47 12.05
CA SER A 429 22.55 -6.86 12.24
C SER A 429 22.57 -7.70 10.94
N GLY A 430 22.94 -7.15 9.78
CA GLY A 430 23.05 -7.89 8.52
C GLY A 430 21.73 -8.32 7.90
N ASN A 431 20.65 -7.60 8.20
CA ASN A 431 19.31 -7.88 7.68
C ASN A 431 18.99 -7.02 6.44
N GLY A 432 18.20 -7.59 5.54
CA GLY A 432 17.52 -6.85 4.47
C GLY A 432 16.29 -6.15 5.05
N LEU A 433 15.90 -5.03 4.46
CA LEU A 433 14.89 -4.17 5.07
C LEU A 433 13.88 -3.67 4.05
N LEU A 434 12.60 -3.79 4.37
CA LEU A 434 11.48 -3.15 3.70
C LEU A 434 10.84 -2.16 4.66
N LEU A 435 10.69 -0.92 4.22
CA LEU A 435 10.16 0.17 5.02
C LEU A 435 8.85 0.65 4.43
N LYS A 436 7.84 0.79 5.29
CA LYS A 436 6.60 1.46 4.95
C LYS A 436 6.29 2.53 5.98
N GLY A 437 6.61 3.78 5.65
CA GLY A 437 6.22 4.94 6.44
C GLY A 437 4.79 5.41 6.14
N GLY A 438 4.22 6.22 7.04
CA GLY A 438 2.93 6.87 6.85
C GLY A 438 2.91 7.85 5.67
N LYS A 439 1.71 8.14 5.15
CA LYS A 439 1.52 9.01 3.97
C LYS A 439 1.87 10.47 4.25
N GLU A 440 1.77 10.86 5.52
CA GLU A 440 2.08 12.17 6.06
C GLU A 440 3.58 12.49 6.10
N ALA A 441 4.45 11.47 6.07
CA ALA A 441 5.90 11.61 6.09
C ALA A 441 6.53 11.24 4.73
N LYS A 442 5.77 11.35 3.64
CA LYS A 442 6.16 10.81 2.32
C LYS A 442 7.47 11.44 1.83
N ARG A 443 7.61 12.76 1.92
CA ARG A 443 8.78 13.48 1.40
C ARG A 443 10.01 13.22 2.27
N SER A 444 9.82 13.30 3.59
CA SER A 444 10.83 13.01 4.61
C SER A 444 11.40 11.60 4.44
N ASN A 445 10.52 10.60 4.28
CA ASN A 445 10.95 9.21 4.11
C ASN A 445 11.69 9.01 2.78
N ALA A 446 11.24 9.66 1.70
CA ALA A 446 11.89 9.56 0.40
C ALA A 446 13.30 10.16 0.40
N ILE A 447 13.48 11.36 0.98
CA ILE A 447 14.81 11.99 1.05
C ILE A 447 15.76 11.22 1.98
N LEU A 448 15.27 10.75 3.13
CA LEU A 448 16.08 9.96 4.05
C LEU A 448 16.49 8.62 3.43
N HIS A 449 15.56 7.92 2.77
CA HIS A 449 15.86 6.68 2.05
C HIS A 449 16.90 6.89 0.96
N LYS A 450 16.76 7.96 0.17
CA LYS A 450 17.74 8.33 -0.86
C LYS A 450 19.13 8.56 -0.28
N VAL A 451 19.25 9.46 0.71
CA VAL A 451 20.54 9.80 1.35
C VAL A 451 21.22 8.55 1.94
N ILE A 452 20.44 7.69 2.59
CA ILE A 452 20.98 6.46 3.19
C ILE A 452 21.42 5.46 2.12
N THR A 453 20.60 5.23 1.09
CA THR A 453 20.92 4.22 0.06
C THR A 453 22.05 4.64 -0.86
N GLU A 454 22.28 5.94 -1.07
CA GLU A 454 23.43 6.48 -1.79
C GLU A 454 24.76 6.29 -1.02
N ALA A 455 24.71 6.16 0.31
CA ALA A 455 25.88 5.85 1.14
C ALA A 455 26.24 4.36 1.17
N ILE A 456 25.40 3.48 0.58
CA ILE A 456 25.63 2.03 0.57
C ILE A 456 26.48 1.64 -0.63
N PRO A 457 27.58 0.88 -0.44
CA PRO A 457 28.46 0.50 -1.53
C PRO A 457 27.78 -0.45 -2.52
N ASP A 458 28.15 -0.35 -3.80
CA ASP A 458 27.62 -1.18 -4.88
C ASP A 458 27.79 -2.69 -4.65
N THR A 459 28.80 -3.09 -3.89
CA THR A 459 29.05 -4.49 -3.49
C THR A 459 27.85 -5.09 -2.75
N VAL A 460 27.20 -4.31 -1.89
CA VAL A 460 25.94 -4.67 -1.22
C VAL A 460 24.75 -4.33 -2.11
N GLY A 461 24.78 -3.14 -2.72
CA GLY A 461 23.72 -2.59 -3.55
C GLY A 461 22.63 -1.88 -2.74
N SER A 462 22.17 -0.74 -3.26
CA SER A 462 21.13 0.10 -2.65
C SER A 462 19.81 -0.61 -2.34
N LYS A 463 19.52 -1.70 -3.05
CA LYS A 463 18.31 -2.53 -2.88
C LYS A 463 18.26 -3.34 -1.60
N VAL A 464 19.29 -3.27 -0.73
CA VAL A 464 19.22 -3.84 0.63
C VAL A 464 18.12 -3.20 1.47
N ILE A 465 17.76 -1.94 1.16
CA ILE A 465 16.63 -1.23 1.77
C ILE A 465 15.62 -0.85 0.69
N GLY A 466 14.44 -1.44 0.75
CA GLY A 466 13.29 -1.07 -0.08
C GLY A 466 12.35 -0.11 0.64
N LEU A 467 11.98 1.00 0.01
CA LEU A 467 10.93 1.91 0.49
C LEU A 467 9.63 1.63 -0.27
N VAL A 468 8.63 1.14 0.46
CA VAL A 468 7.28 0.87 -0.05
C VAL A 468 6.50 2.17 -0.07
N THR A 469 6.10 2.63 -1.26
CA THR A 469 5.47 3.95 -1.43
C THR A 469 3.95 3.90 -1.45
N SER A 470 3.35 2.78 -1.87
CA SER A 470 1.90 2.59 -1.88
C SER A 470 1.38 1.85 -0.64
N ARG A 471 0.17 2.20 -0.18
CA ARG A 471 -0.52 1.46 0.89
C ARG A 471 -1.04 0.11 0.40
N ASP A 472 -1.40 0.03 -0.88
CA ASP A 472 -2.03 -1.16 -1.47
C ASP A 472 -1.06 -2.34 -1.59
N GLU A 473 0.24 -2.09 -1.41
CA GLU A 473 1.29 -3.11 -1.41
C GLU A 473 1.43 -3.84 -0.06
N ILE A 474 0.95 -3.26 1.05
CA ILE A 474 1.11 -3.86 2.39
C ILE A 474 0.44 -5.24 2.47
N PRO A 475 -0.83 -5.43 2.03
CA PRO A 475 -1.46 -6.75 2.07
C PRO A 475 -0.74 -7.80 1.24
N ASP A 476 -0.06 -7.40 0.16
CA ASP A 476 0.70 -8.33 -0.67
C ASP A 476 2.04 -8.69 -0.02
N LEU A 477 2.73 -7.73 0.62
CA LEU A 477 3.92 -7.99 1.42
C LEU A 477 3.64 -8.90 2.62
N LEU A 478 2.52 -8.70 3.31
CA LEU A 478 2.12 -9.51 4.47
C LEU A 478 1.80 -10.98 4.13
N LYS A 479 1.71 -11.34 2.84
CA LYS A 479 1.55 -12.72 2.36
C LYS A 479 2.87 -13.40 2.00
N LEU A 480 4.00 -12.70 2.10
CA LEU A 480 5.31 -13.21 1.68
C LEU A 480 6.05 -13.88 2.84
N ASP A 481 5.41 -14.82 3.54
CA ASP A 481 6.04 -15.61 4.61
C ASP A 481 7.17 -16.54 4.12
N ASP A 482 7.34 -16.65 2.81
CA ASP A 482 8.48 -17.32 2.17
C ASP A 482 9.71 -16.42 2.00
N VAL A 483 9.55 -15.08 2.06
CA VAL A 483 10.63 -14.10 1.81
C VAL A 483 10.88 -13.15 2.98
N ILE A 484 9.86 -12.77 3.73
CA ILE A 484 9.95 -11.84 4.86
C ILE A 484 9.94 -12.64 6.15
N ASP A 485 10.95 -12.42 6.99
CA ASP A 485 11.22 -13.24 8.17
C ASP A 485 10.64 -12.63 9.46
N LEU A 486 10.43 -11.31 9.49
CA LEU A 486 9.83 -10.61 10.63
C LEU A 486 9.10 -9.32 10.20
N VAL A 487 7.91 -9.08 10.77
CA VAL A 487 7.19 -7.81 10.64
C VAL A 487 7.23 -7.04 11.96
N ILE A 488 7.55 -5.74 11.90
CA ILE A 488 7.55 -4.86 13.08
C ILE A 488 6.62 -3.66 12.81
N PRO A 489 5.42 -3.63 13.43
CA PRO A 489 4.57 -2.46 13.40
C PRO A 489 4.97 -1.44 14.48
N ARG A 490 5.18 -0.17 14.09
CA ARG A 490 5.47 0.96 14.98
C ARG A 490 4.43 2.06 14.78
N GLY A 491 3.31 1.95 15.47
CA GLY A 491 2.20 2.88 15.32
C GLY A 491 1.11 2.64 16.36
N SER A 492 -0.13 2.95 16.00
CA SER A 492 -1.29 2.74 16.88
C SER A 492 -1.58 1.26 17.19
N ASN A 493 -2.22 0.99 18.33
CA ASN A 493 -2.66 -0.35 18.75
C ASN A 493 -3.54 -1.02 17.66
N LYS A 494 -4.33 -0.21 16.94
CA LYS A 494 -5.14 -0.64 15.79
C LYS A 494 -4.29 -1.14 14.63
N LEU A 495 -3.22 -0.44 14.27
CA LEU A 495 -2.29 -0.86 13.22
C LEU A 495 -1.62 -2.19 13.59
N VAL A 496 -1.12 -2.29 14.83
CA VAL A 496 -0.47 -3.51 15.34
C VAL A 496 -1.42 -4.70 15.27
N SER A 497 -2.65 -4.54 15.78
CA SER A 497 -3.67 -5.59 15.81
C SER A 497 -4.11 -6.02 14.40
N GLN A 498 -4.25 -5.05 13.49
CA GLN A 498 -4.56 -5.32 12.09
C GLN A 498 -3.46 -6.13 11.41
N ILE A 499 -2.19 -5.77 11.61
CA ILE A 499 -1.06 -6.51 11.03
C ILE A 499 -1.00 -7.93 11.61
N LYS A 500 -1.09 -8.08 12.95
CA LYS A 500 -1.07 -9.38 13.62
C LYS A 500 -2.15 -10.35 13.11
N SER A 501 -3.34 -9.84 12.76
CA SER A 501 -4.44 -10.66 12.22
C SER A 501 -4.35 -10.93 10.72
N SER A 502 -3.47 -10.24 9.99
CA SER A 502 -3.43 -10.25 8.52
C SER A 502 -2.24 -11.02 7.93
N THR A 503 -1.35 -11.59 8.74
CA THR A 503 -0.12 -12.24 8.28
C THR A 503 0.20 -13.54 9.02
N LYS A 504 0.92 -14.44 8.34
CA LYS A 504 1.58 -15.61 8.94
C LYS A 504 3.03 -15.33 9.34
N ILE A 505 3.60 -14.21 8.89
CA ILE A 505 4.95 -13.80 9.24
C ILE A 505 4.97 -13.47 10.74
N PRO A 506 6.00 -13.89 11.50
CA PRO A 506 6.13 -13.49 12.89
C PRO A 506 6.07 -11.96 13.04
N VAL A 507 5.30 -11.49 14.03
CA VAL A 507 5.12 -10.05 14.29
C VAL A 507 5.71 -9.70 15.65
N LEU A 508 6.68 -8.79 15.68
CA LEU A 508 7.30 -8.29 16.90
C LEU A 508 6.81 -6.87 17.20
N GLY A 509 6.27 -6.69 18.40
CA GLY A 509 5.77 -5.41 18.90
C GLY A 509 4.71 -5.59 19.98
N HIS A 510 4.46 -4.53 20.75
CA HIS A 510 3.41 -4.48 21.75
C HIS A 510 2.12 -3.92 21.16
N ALA A 511 0.97 -4.42 21.63
CA ALA A 511 -0.33 -3.87 21.23
C ALA A 511 -0.76 -2.74 22.16
N ASP A 512 -0.49 -2.86 23.47
CA ASP A 512 -0.92 -1.91 24.50
C ASP A 512 0.24 -1.59 25.46
N GLY A 513 0.14 -0.47 26.17
CA GLY A 513 1.16 0.09 27.07
C GLY A 513 0.67 0.34 28.51
N ILE A 514 -0.16 -0.55 29.05
CA ILE A 514 -0.71 -0.42 30.41
C ILE A 514 0.36 -0.81 31.44
N CYS A 515 1.01 0.20 32.00
CA CYS A 515 2.11 0.10 32.96
C CYS A 515 1.66 0.51 34.37
N HIS A 516 2.18 -0.16 35.39
CA HIS A 516 1.87 0.11 36.79
C HIS A 516 3.07 0.65 37.57
N VAL A 517 2.78 1.51 38.54
CA VAL A 517 3.69 1.82 39.64
C VAL A 517 2.98 1.42 40.93
N TYR A 518 3.61 0.54 41.71
CA TYR A 518 3.15 0.11 43.02
C TYR A 518 3.97 0.79 44.12
N VAL A 519 3.30 1.56 44.97
CA VAL A 519 3.90 2.21 46.15
C VAL A 519 3.61 1.37 47.38
N ASP A 520 4.64 0.72 47.89
CA ASP A 520 4.58 -0.15 49.05
C ASP A 520 4.54 0.64 50.37
N LYS A 521 4.10 0.01 51.46
CA LYS A 521 4.05 0.64 52.79
C LYS A 521 5.40 1.11 53.33
N PHE A 522 6.52 0.53 52.86
CA PHE A 522 7.87 0.94 53.25
C PHE A 522 8.54 1.85 52.22
N ALA A 523 7.79 2.47 51.31
CA ALA A 523 8.33 3.43 50.36
C ALA A 523 8.83 4.71 51.04
N ASP A 524 9.97 5.23 50.59
CA ASP A 524 10.30 6.64 50.79
C ASP A 524 9.30 7.49 49.97
N ILE A 525 8.55 8.35 50.66
CA ILE A 525 7.45 9.12 50.07
C ILE A 525 7.96 10.19 49.11
N GLU A 526 9.11 10.81 49.38
CA GLU A 526 9.67 11.84 48.49
C GLU A 526 10.19 11.20 47.19
N MET A 527 10.84 10.04 47.29
CA MET A 527 11.21 9.26 46.12
C MET A 527 9.96 8.79 45.35
N ALA A 528 8.92 8.35 46.06
CA ALA A 528 7.67 7.92 45.43
C ALA A 528 7.02 9.05 44.61
N LYS A 529 6.97 10.28 45.15
CA LYS A 529 6.47 11.46 44.42
C LYS A 529 7.24 11.70 43.13
N GLN A 530 8.58 11.72 43.20
CA GLN A 530 9.42 11.98 42.03
C GLN A 530 9.22 10.92 40.93
N ILE A 531 9.23 9.64 41.31
CA ILE A 531 9.07 8.53 40.37
C ILE A 531 7.67 8.52 39.75
N VAL A 532 6.62 8.69 40.55
CA VAL A 532 5.22 8.67 40.08
C VAL A 532 4.95 9.84 39.13
N LEU A 533 5.45 11.03 39.45
CA LEU A 533 5.35 12.20 38.58
C LEU A 533 6.07 11.94 37.26
N ASP A 534 7.36 11.59 37.28
CA ASP A 534 8.14 11.31 36.06
C ASP A 534 7.48 10.23 35.20
N ALA A 535 7.03 9.14 35.83
CA ALA A 535 6.40 8.02 35.15
C ALA A 535 5.13 8.43 34.36
N LYS A 536 4.40 9.48 34.78
CA LYS A 536 3.19 9.95 34.08
C LYS A 536 3.43 11.19 33.21
N ILE A 537 4.17 12.18 33.69
CA ILE A 537 4.16 13.54 33.11
C ILE A 537 5.27 13.78 32.07
N ASP A 538 6.39 13.04 32.12
CA ASP A 538 7.51 13.22 31.18
C ASP A 538 7.06 13.11 29.72
N TYR A 539 6.37 12.01 29.40
CA TYR A 539 5.79 11.81 28.08
C TYR A 539 4.51 10.95 28.16
N PRO A 540 3.33 11.56 28.42
CA PRO A 540 2.10 10.82 28.72
C PRO A 540 1.55 9.95 27.59
N ALA A 541 2.01 10.20 26.35
CA ALA A 541 1.62 9.44 25.16
C ALA A 541 2.65 8.34 24.79
N ALA A 542 3.58 8.04 25.68
CA ALA A 542 4.52 6.93 25.55
C ALA A 542 3.90 5.65 26.08
N CYS A 543 4.15 4.53 25.40
CA CYS A 543 3.69 3.19 25.80
C CYS A 543 4.22 2.67 27.15
N ASN A 544 5.20 3.33 27.73
CA ASN A 544 5.79 3.03 29.03
C ASN A 544 5.47 4.09 30.09
N ALA A 545 4.53 5.00 29.82
CA ALA A 545 4.00 5.91 30.82
C ALA A 545 3.15 5.12 31.84
N MET A 546 3.16 5.52 33.11
CA MET A 546 2.30 4.92 34.12
C MET A 546 0.84 5.16 33.76
N GLU A 547 0.04 4.09 33.67
CA GLU A 547 -1.40 4.17 33.43
C GLU A 547 -2.20 3.88 34.70
N THR A 548 -1.63 3.09 35.62
CA THR A 548 -2.24 2.77 36.92
C THR A 548 -1.24 2.93 38.08
N LEU A 549 -1.62 3.72 39.07
CA LEU A 549 -0.94 3.83 40.36
C LEU A 549 -1.60 2.90 41.38
N LEU A 550 -0.86 1.91 41.86
CA LEU A 550 -1.27 1.02 42.95
C LEU A 550 -0.64 1.50 44.25
N VAL A 551 -1.44 1.59 45.32
CA VAL A 551 -0.95 2.10 46.61
C VAL A 551 -1.33 1.13 47.72
N HIS A 552 -0.36 0.78 48.58
CA HIS A 552 -0.62 -0.08 49.73
C HIS A 552 -1.62 0.59 50.70
N LYS A 553 -2.59 -0.18 51.23
CA LYS A 553 -3.65 0.32 52.13
C LYS A 553 -3.15 1.14 53.33
N ASP A 554 -1.99 0.81 53.88
CA ASP A 554 -1.43 1.50 55.06
C ASP A 554 -1.02 2.96 54.75
N LEU A 555 -0.70 3.27 53.48
CA LEU A 555 -0.39 4.63 53.03
C LEU A 555 -1.63 5.54 52.98
N VAL A 556 -2.82 4.95 53.05
CA VAL A 556 -4.06 5.71 53.28
C VAL A 556 -4.06 6.33 54.67
N GLN A 557 -3.65 5.56 55.67
CA GLN A 557 -3.70 5.97 57.07
C GLN A 557 -2.61 6.99 57.41
N SER A 558 -1.44 6.86 56.79
CA SER A 558 -0.33 7.81 56.99
C SER A 558 -0.54 9.17 56.31
N GLY A 559 -1.53 9.29 55.42
CA GLY A 559 -1.77 10.51 54.63
C GLY A 559 -0.93 10.60 53.36
N ALA A 560 0.07 9.72 53.17
CA ALA A 560 0.97 9.73 52.01
C ALA A 560 0.22 9.56 50.68
N LEU A 561 -0.87 8.79 50.65
CA LEU A 561 -1.73 8.71 49.45
C LEU A 561 -2.25 10.09 49.05
N ASN A 562 -2.68 10.93 50.00
CA ASN A 562 -3.21 12.25 49.67
C ASN A 562 -2.12 13.16 49.08
N GLU A 563 -0.88 13.04 49.54
CA GLU A 563 0.25 13.81 49.01
C GLU A 563 0.51 13.46 47.54
N LEU A 564 0.61 12.17 47.20
CA LEU A 564 0.79 11.71 45.80
C LEU A 564 -0.35 12.19 44.89
N ILE A 565 -1.59 12.17 45.39
CA ILE A 565 -2.78 12.58 44.65
C ILE A 565 -2.83 14.10 44.43
N VAL A 566 -2.41 14.89 45.43
CA VAL A 566 -2.31 16.34 45.32
C VAL A 566 -1.26 16.72 44.28
N ASP A 567 -0.09 16.11 44.31
CA ASP A 567 1.00 16.41 43.38
C ASP A 567 0.59 16.11 41.93
N LEU A 568 -0.03 14.95 41.67
CA LEU A 568 -0.56 14.61 40.34
C LEU A 568 -1.62 15.60 39.86
N ARG A 569 -2.50 16.07 40.74
CA ARG A 569 -3.53 17.07 40.39
C ARG A 569 -2.95 18.45 40.12
N ILE A 570 -1.91 18.85 40.85
CA ILE A 570 -1.20 20.13 40.63
C ILE A 570 -0.62 20.14 39.21
N GLU A 571 -0.06 19.02 38.75
CA GLU A 571 0.45 18.86 37.39
C GLU A 571 -0.66 18.63 36.33
N GLY A 572 -1.94 18.70 36.73
CA GLY A 572 -3.09 18.62 35.82
C GLY A 572 -3.46 17.20 35.38
N VAL A 573 -3.00 16.16 36.09
CA VAL A 573 -3.36 14.77 35.78
C VAL A 573 -4.80 14.49 36.22
N MET A 574 -5.63 14.00 35.29
CA MET A 574 -6.98 13.54 35.58
C MET A 574 -6.96 12.15 36.22
N LEU A 575 -7.47 12.05 37.44
CA LEU A 575 -7.44 10.83 38.23
C LEU A 575 -8.77 10.08 38.17
N TYR A 576 -8.70 8.79 37.87
CA TYR A 576 -9.81 7.85 37.97
C TYR A 576 -9.54 6.85 39.08
N GLY A 577 -10.54 6.53 39.90
CA GLY A 577 -10.38 5.57 40.98
C GLY A 577 -10.85 4.18 40.56
N GLY A 578 -10.12 3.14 40.96
CA GLY A 578 -10.73 1.82 41.12
C GLY A 578 -11.78 1.83 42.25
N PRO A 579 -12.55 0.75 42.48
CA PRO A 579 -13.61 0.72 43.47
C PRO A 579 -13.23 1.27 44.86
N ARG A 580 -12.04 0.93 45.40
CA ARG A 580 -11.66 1.43 46.74
C ARG A 580 -11.23 2.89 46.68
N ALA A 581 -10.35 3.24 45.74
CA ALA A 581 -9.86 4.60 45.60
C ALA A 581 -10.97 5.61 45.22
N SER A 582 -11.92 5.24 44.36
CA SER A 582 -13.03 6.10 43.95
C SER A 582 -13.93 6.46 45.13
N SER A 583 -14.31 5.46 45.94
CA SER A 583 -15.11 5.70 47.14
C SER A 583 -14.37 6.55 48.18
N LEU A 584 -13.08 6.29 48.40
CA LEU A 584 -12.29 6.99 49.42
C LEU A 584 -11.95 8.43 49.02
N LEU A 585 -11.42 8.63 47.81
CA LEU A 585 -10.92 9.92 47.32
C LEU A 585 -12.01 10.78 46.66
N LYS A 586 -13.23 10.23 46.51
CA LYS A 586 -14.37 10.86 45.81
C LYS A 586 -14.02 11.32 44.40
N ILE A 587 -13.27 10.48 43.68
CA ILE A 587 -12.91 10.68 42.26
C ILE A 587 -13.77 9.81 41.34
N PRO A 588 -13.94 10.18 40.06
CA PRO A 588 -14.69 9.37 39.10
C PRO A 588 -14.14 7.96 39.02
N GLN A 589 -15.02 6.96 38.96
CA GLN A 589 -14.59 5.56 38.83
C GLN A 589 -13.99 5.30 37.44
N ALA A 590 -12.90 4.54 37.38
CA ALA A 590 -12.32 4.06 36.14
C ALA A 590 -13.30 3.11 35.43
N ARG A 591 -13.39 3.21 34.11
CA ARG A 591 -14.28 2.34 33.30
C ARG A 591 -13.79 0.89 33.26
N SER A 592 -12.47 0.71 33.31
CA SER A 592 -11.75 -0.57 33.26
C SER A 592 -10.38 -0.35 33.89
N PHE A 593 -9.84 -1.36 34.57
CA PHE A 593 -8.43 -1.36 34.98
C PHE A 593 -7.49 -1.62 33.81
N HIS A 594 -7.99 -2.28 32.76
CA HIS A 594 -7.26 -2.48 31.52
C HIS A 594 -7.57 -1.32 30.56
N HIS A 595 -6.96 -0.16 30.81
CA HIS A 595 -7.17 1.05 29.99
C HIS A 595 -5.88 1.87 29.87
N GLU A 596 -5.51 2.20 28.63
CA GLU A 596 -4.36 3.05 28.31
C GLU A 596 -4.87 4.44 27.92
N TYR A 597 -4.60 5.45 28.75
CA TYR A 597 -5.11 6.81 28.58
C TYR A 597 -4.35 7.63 27.54
N ASN A 598 -3.05 7.36 27.33
CA ASN A 598 -2.18 8.07 26.38
C ASN A 598 -2.22 9.61 26.53
N SER A 599 -2.49 10.08 27.74
CA SER A 599 -2.70 11.50 28.08
C SER A 599 -2.37 11.73 29.56
N LEU A 600 -2.53 12.98 30.02
CA LEU A 600 -2.40 13.35 31.44
C LEU A 600 -3.60 12.82 32.24
N ALA A 601 -3.73 11.50 32.30
CA ALA A 601 -4.71 10.78 33.08
C ALA A 601 -4.14 9.42 33.52
N CYS A 602 -4.58 8.94 34.68
CA CYS A 602 -4.26 7.60 35.19
C CYS A 602 -5.35 7.06 36.12
N THR A 603 -5.33 5.75 36.33
CA THR A 603 -6.12 5.09 37.38
C THR A 603 -5.32 5.05 38.68
N VAL A 604 -6.00 5.18 39.81
CA VAL A 604 -5.46 4.96 41.16
C VAL A 604 -6.27 3.84 41.81
N GLU A 605 -5.60 2.87 42.42
CA GLU A 605 -6.26 1.84 43.21
C GLU A 605 -5.47 1.46 44.46
N ILE A 606 -6.20 1.09 45.52
CA ILE A 606 -5.65 0.68 46.81
C ILE A 606 -5.61 -0.85 46.89
N VAL A 607 -4.44 -1.40 47.20
CA VAL A 607 -4.19 -2.85 47.34
C VAL A 607 -3.76 -3.20 48.75
N ASP A 608 -3.96 -4.45 49.16
CA ASP A 608 -3.73 -4.86 50.55
C ASP A 608 -2.28 -5.17 50.88
N ASP A 609 -1.50 -5.64 49.90
CA ASP A 609 -0.10 -6.02 50.00
C ASP A 609 0.53 -6.19 48.59
N VAL A 610 1.82 -6.55 48.55
CA VAL A 610 2.57 -6.81 47.31
C VAL A 610 1.97 -7.95 46.49
N GLY A 611 1.39 -8.98 47.12
CA GLY A 611 0.76 -10.10 46.42
C GLY A 611 -0.48 -9.66 45.66
N ALA A 612 -1.32 -8.82 46.30
CA ALA A 612 -2.47 -8.20 45.65
C ALA A 612 -2.03 -7.26 44.51
N ALA A 613 -0.92 -6.54 44.66
CA ALA A 613 -0.35 -5.71 43.60
C ALA A 613 0.10 -6.54 42.39
N ILE A 614 0.86 -7.62 42.61
CA ILE A 614 1.30 -8.54 41.56
C ILE A 614 0.10 -9.15 40.82
N HIS A 615 -0.90 -9.63 41.56
CA HIS A 615 -2.12 -10.19 40.97
C HIS A 615 -2.87 -9.15 40.12
N HIS A 616 -2.95 -7.90 40.58
CA HIS A 616 -3.54 -6.81 39.81
C HIS A 616 -2.77 -6.57 38.50
N ILE A 617 -1.44 -6.51 38.56
CA ILE A 617 -0.58 -6.29 37.39
C ILE A 617 -0.73 -7.43 36.38
N HIS A 618 -0.71 -8.69 36.81
CA HIS A 618 -0.90 -9.83 35.91
C HIS A 618 -2.29 -9.85 35.25
N HIS A 619 -3.34 -9.44 35.98
CA HIS A 619 -4.71 -9.46 35.47
C HIS A 619 -5.02 -8.28 34.54
N ASN A 620 -4.51 -7.09 34.85
CA ASN A 620 -4.91 -5.83 34.20
C ASN A 620 -3.81 -5.19 33.36
N GLY A 621 -2.55 -5.60 33.52
CA GLY A 621 -1.43 -5.05 32.79
C GLY A 621 -1.29 -5.57 31.37
N SER A 622 -0.40 -4.91 30.64
CA SER A 622 -0.02 -5.27 29.26
C SER A 622 1.28 -6.10 29.20
N ALA A 623 1.83 -6.45 30.37
CA ALA A 623 3.15 -7.05 30.53
C ALA A 623 4.29 -6.22 29.89
N HIS A 624 4.15 -4.89 29.89
CA HIS A 624 5.12 -3.95 29.33
C HIS A 624 6.19 -3.55 30.34
N THR A 625 5.91 -2.57 31.19
CA THR A 625 6.82 -2.10 32.23
C THR A 625 6.06 -1.90 33.53
N ASP A 626 6.54 -2.46 34.63
CA ASP A 626 5.93 -2.25 35.94
C ASP A 626 7.00 -2.00 37.00
N CYS A 627 6.69 -1.15 37.97
CA CYS A 627 7.65 -0.70 38.97
C CYS A 627 7.10 -0.86 40.39
N ILE A 628 7.97 -1.25 41.32
CA ILE A 628 7.73 -1.14 42.77
C ILE A 628 8.58 -0.03 43.38
N ILE A 629 8.00 0.71 44.32
CA ILE A 629 8.69 1.68 45.16
C ILE A 629 8.65 1.17 46.61
N THR A 630 9.80 0.80 47.16
CA THR A 630 9.94 0.31 48.54
C THR A 630 11.41 0.40 49.01
N GLU A 631 11.64 0.62 50.31
CA GLU A 631 12.95 0.43 50.95
C GLU A 631 13.15 -1.00 51.48
N ASP A 632 12.13 -1.86 51.42
CA ASP A 632 12.23 -3.25 51.86
C ASP A 632 12.74 -4.15 50.72
N GLN A 633 13.98 -4.64 50.84
CA GLN A 633 14.61 -5.50 49.84
C GLN A 633 13.90 -6.83 49.64
N GLU A 634 13.31 -7.45 50.67
CA GLU A 634 12.62 -8.73 50.51
C GLU A 634 11.36 -8.55 49.66
N ILE A 635 10.61 -7.48 49.90
CA ILE A 635 9.42 -7.13 49.11
C ILE A 635 9.81 -6.75 47.68
N ALA A 636 10.90 -5.99 47.49
CA ALA A 636 11.42 -5.64 46.18
C ALA A 636 11.77 -6.90 45.37
N GLU A 637 12.51 -7.84 45.95
CA GLU A 637 12.88 -9.11 45.31
C GLU A 637 11.66 -9.98 44.98
N ILE A 638 10.66 -10.03 45.86
CA ILE A 638 9.40 -10.72 45.59
C ILE A 638 8.73 -10.13 44.34
N PHE A 639 8.65 -8.81 44.25
CA PHE A 639 8.03 -8.14 43.10
C PHE A 639 8.83 -8.36 41.81
N LEU A 640 10.15 -8.15 41.83
CA LEU A 640 11.03 -8.32 40.68
C LEU A 640 10.99 -9.74 40.10
N ASN A 641 10.90 -10.75 40.96
CA ASN A 641 10.88 -12.15 40.52
C ASN A 641 9.49 -12.66 40.09
N GLN A 642 8.40 -12.08 40.60
CA GLN A 642 7.04 -12.57 40.33
C GLN A 642 6.28 -11.77 39.28
N VAL A 643 6.58 -10.49 39.09
CA VAL A 643 5.96 -9.71 38.01
C VAL A 643 6.49 -10.18 36.67
N ASP A 644 5.59 -10.57 35.77
CA ASP A 644 5.93 -11.18 34.48
C ASP A 644 5.74 -10.17 33.35
N SER A 645 6.41 -9.03 33.47
CA SER A 645 6.43 -7.96 32.49
C SER A 645 7.75 -7.95 31.70
N ALA A 646 7.77 -7.25 30.57
CA ALA A 646 8.96 -7.17 29.73
C ALA A 646 10.12 -6.43 30.43
N ALA A 647 9.79 -5.45 31.27
CA ALA A 647 10.71 -4.80 32.19
C ALA A 647 10.05 -4.67 33.57
N VAL A 648 10.80 -4.97 34.63
CA VAL A 648 10.35 -4.82 36.02
C VAL A 648 11.38 -3.99 36.76
N PHE A 649 10.94 -2.93 37.42
CA PHE A 649 11.82 -1.95 38.05
C PHE A 649 11.59 -1.86 39.56
N HIS A 650 12.66 -1.54 40.29
CA HIS A 650 12.64 -1.20 41.70
C HIS A 650 13.19 0.22 41.85
N ASN A 651 12.41 1.10 42.48
CA ASN A 651 12.78 2.50 42.77
C ASN A 651 13.26 3.28 41.51
N ALA A 652 12.66 2.99 40.34
CA ALA A 652 12.97 3.68 39.09
C ALA A 652 11.73 3.88 38.22
N SER A 653 11.64 5.03 37.55
CA SER A 653 10.51 5.36 36.67
C SER A 653 10.33 4.34 35.53
N THR A 654 9.09 4.02 35.20
CA THR A 654 8.74 3.17 34.05
C THR A 654 9.25 3.74 32.73
N ARG A 655 9.51 5.06 32.69
CA ARG A 655 10.07 5.76 31.53
C ARG A 655 11.47 5.29 31.15
N PHE A 656 12.21 4.66 32.07
CA PHE A 656 13.53 4.09 31.76
C PHE A 656 13.48 2.93 30.77
N CYS A 657 12.32 2.29 30.55
CA CYS A 657 12.14 1.23 29.57
C CYS A 657 12.22 1.77 28.12
N ASP A 658 13.43 1.97 27.63
CA ASP A 658 13.77 2.53 26.33
C ASP A 658 15.15 2.01 25.92
N GLY A 659 15.33 1.65 24.65
CA GLY A 659 16.56 1.03 24.18
C GLY A 659 17.81 1.90 24.33
N ALA A 660 17.69 3.22 24.16
CA ALA A 660 18.83 4.12 24.36
C ALA A 660 19.18 4.23 25.85
N ARG A 661 18.18 4.33 26.73
CA ARG A 661 18.37 4.36 28.19
C ARG A 661 18.96 3.06 28.74
N PHE A 662 18.65 1.92 28.12
CA PHE A 662 19.23 0.61 28.45
C PHE A 662 20.63 0.39 27.88
N GLY A 663 21.19 1.36 27.13
CA GLY A 663 22.53 1.23 26.54
C GLY A 663 22.57 0.37 25.27
N LEU A 664 21.42 0.08 24.64
CA LEU A 664 21.36 -0.66 23.37
C LEU A 664 21.70 0.20 22.14
N GLY A 665 21.95 1.50 22.35
CA GLY A 665 22.25 2.50 21.32
C GLY A 665 21.03 2.96 20.54
N ALA A 666 20.23 2.02 20.02
CA ALA A 666 18.96 2.25 19.35
C ALA A 666 18.00 1.07 19.56
N GLU A 667 16.72 1.28 19.28
CA GLU A 667 15.69 0.24 19.31
C GLU A 667 14.82 0.26 18.04
N VAL A 668 14.37 -0.91 17.62
CA VAL A 668 13.31 -1.03 16.60
C VAL A 668 11.92 -0.95 17.21
N GLY A 669 11.76 -1.30 18.49
CA GLY A 669 10.48 -1.63 19.11
C GLY A 669 10.66 -1.96 20.58
N ILE A 670 9.57 -1.89 21.33
CA ILE A 670 9.44 -2.63 22.58
C ILE A 670 8.57 -3.86 22.30
N SER A 671 8.95 -5.01 22.83
CA SER A 671 8.23 -6.26 22.65
C SER A 671 7.70 -6.77 23.99
N THR A 672 6.40 -7.01 24.07
CA THR A 672 5.78 -7.74 25.18
C THR A 672 5.65 -9.23 24.89
N SER A 673 6.16 -9.69 23.74
CA SER A 673 6.19 -11.11 23.38
C SER A 673 7.08 -11.91 24.34
N ARG A 674 6.66 -13.13 24.65
CA ARG A 674 7.45 -14.09 25.44
C ARG A 674 8.41 -14.93 24.61
N ILE A 675 8.31 -14.84 23.29
CA ILE A 675 9.18 -15.56 22.35
C ILE A 675 10.11 -14.58 21.64
N HIS A 676 11.32 -15.06 21.33
CA HIS A 676 12.39 -14.36 20.62
C HIS A 676 13.04 -13.20 21.39
N ALA A 677 12.39 -12.04 21.45
CA ALA A 677 12.90 -10.84 22.10
C ALA A 677 11.79 -10.16 22.90
N ARG A 678 12.14 -9.71 24.12
CA ARG A 678 11.23 -9.13 25.12
C ARG A 678 11.88 -7.89 25.72
N GLY A 679 11.10 -6.82 25.89
CA GLY A 679 11.59 -5.49 26.29
C GLY A 679 12.03 -4.65 25.10
N PRO A 680 12.82 -3.59 25.31
CA PRO A 680 13.42 -2.81 24.23
C PRO A 680 14.28 -3.69 23.31
N VAL A 681 14.01 -3.63 22.01
CA VAL A 681 14.60 -4.53 21.02
C VAL A 681 15.68 -3.78 20.23
N GLY A 682 16.93 -4.02 20.60
CA GLY A 682 18.12 -3.54 19.90
C GLY A 682 18.61 -4.51 18.82
N VAL A 683 19.92 -4.49 18.53
CA VAL A 683 20.56 -5.33 17.51
C VAL A 683 20.36 -6.82 17.75
N GLU A 684 20.51 -7.28 18.99
CA GLU A 684 20.42 -8.71 19.33
C GLU A 684 19.04 -9.30 19.04
N GLY A 685 17.99 -8.50 19.24
CA GLY A 685 16.63 -8.91 18.91
C GLY A 685 16.34 -8.97 17.40
N LEU A 686 17.29 -8.60 16.54
CA LEU A 686 17.24 -8.78 15.09
C LEU A 686 18.10 -9.95 14.59
N LEU A 687 18.57 -10.79 15.52
CA LEU A 687 19.37 -11.99 15.25
C LEU A 687 18.64 -13.23 15.72
N THR A 688 18.92 -14.35 15.07
CA THR A 688 18.62 -15.71 15.52
C THR A 688 19.92 -16.48 15.73
N THR A 689 19.83 -17.80 15.92
CA THR A 689 20.98 -18.67 16.11
C THR A 689 21.00 -19.78 15.07
N ARG A 690 22.20 -20.22 14.69
CA ARG A 690 22.42 -21.37 13.81
C ARG A 690 23.43 -22.34 14.42
N TRP A 691 23.30 -23.62 14.07
CA TRP A 691 24.23 -24.67 14.48
C TRP A 691 25.16 -25.02 13.32
N ILE A 692 26.47 -24.99 13.57
CA ILE A 692 27.51 -25.32 12.62
C ILE A 692 28.29 -26.51 13.16
N LEU A 693 28.22 -27.65 12.47
CA LEU A 693 28.97 -28.85 12.81
C LEU A 693 30.15 -29.00 11.86
N LYS A 694 31.37 -29.04 12.41
CA LYS A 694 32.62 -29.24 11.67
C LYS A 694 33.17 -30.61 12.02
N GLY A 695 33.33 -31.46 11.02
CA GLY A 695 33.87 -32.82 11.15
C GLY A 695 34.92 -33.10 10.08
N SER A 696 35.48 -34.30 10.16
CA SER A 696 36.53 -34.85 9.28
C SER A 696 36.11 -36.15 8.59
N GLY A 697 34.82 -36.47 8.58
CA GLY A 697 34.25 -37.69 7.97
C GLY A 697 33.50 -38.62 8.93
N GLN A 698 33.19 -38.15 10.14
CA GLN A 698 32.36 -38.88 11.10
C GLN A 698 31.00 -39.23 10.51
N VAL A 699 30.58 -40.48 10.70
CA VAL A 699 29.27 -40.99 10.30
C VAL A 699 28.53 -41.51 11.53
N VAL A 700 27.19 -41.42 11.51
CA VAL A 700 26.36 -41.87 12.64
C VAL A 700 26.37 -43.40 12.74
N ASP A 701 26.22 -44.12 11.63
CA ASP A 701 26.19 -45.60 11.56
C ASP A 701 25.36 -46.26 12.68
N GLY A 702 24.10 -45.82 12.84
CA GLY A 702 23.22 -46.29 13.92
C GLY A 702 23.79 -46.06 15.32
N ASP A 703 24.46 -44.92 15.52
CA ASP A 703 25.19 -44.51 16.73
C ASP A 703 26.40 -45.39 17.08
N LYS A 704 26.94 -46.14 16.11
CA LYS A 704 28.15 -46.97 16.27
C LYS A 704 29.40 -46.35 15.64
N GLY A 705 29.21 -45.38 14.74
CA GLY A 705 30.31 -44.79 13.95
C GLY A 705 31.13 -43.75 14.72
N VAL A 706 30.66 -43.32 15.89
CA VAL A 706 31.29 -42.29 16.73
C VAL A 706 31.08 -42.57 18.22
N ILE A 707 32.06 -42.18 19.03
CA ILE A 707 31.94 -42.15 20.49
C ILE A 707 31.65 -40.72 20.91
N TYR A 708 30.46 -40.49 21.45
CA TYR A 708 30.03 -39.17 21.91
C TYR A 708 30.73 -38.77 23.23
N THR A 709 31.28 -37.56 23.26
CA THR A 709 31.97 -36.99 24.44
C THR A 709 31.24 -35.81 25.05
N HIS A 710 30.50 -35.04 24.24
CA HIS A 710 29.77 -33.83 24.65
C HIS A 710 30.56 -32.87 25.57
N LYS A 711 31.85 -32.69 25.31
CA LYS A 711 32.70 -31.81 26.11
C LYS A 711 32.43 -30.36 25.72
N ASP A 712 31.97 -29.54 26.66
CA ASP A 712 31.86 -28.11 26.42
C ASP A 712 33.24 -27.48 26.27
N ILE A 713 33.40 -26.65 25.25
CA ILE A 713 34.62 -25.93 24.95
C ILE A 713 34.37 -24.46 25.32
N PRO A 714 35.27 -23.83 26.10
CA PRO A 714 35.18 -22.40 26.38
C PRO A 714 35.08 -21.59 25.09
N VAL A 715 34.21 -20.58 25.10
CA VAL A 715 34.10 -19.62 24.02
C VAL A 715 34.90 -18.39 24.42
N ASP A 716 35.74 -17.88 23.52
CA ASP A 716 36.44 -16.62 23.75
C ASP A 716 35.39 -15.52 23.89
N SER A 717 35.44 -14.82 25.03
CA SER A 717 34.44 -13.85 25.50
C SER A 717 34.30 -12.63 24.59
#